data_AF-A0A498IDP8-F1
#
_entry.id   AF-A0A498IDP8-F1
#
_cell.length_a   1.000
_cell.length_b   1.000
_cell.length_c   1.000
_cell.angle_alpha   90.00
_cell.angle_beta   90.00
_cell.angle_gamma   90.00
#
_symmetry.space_group_name_H-M   'P 1'
#
loop_
_entity.id
_entity.type
_entity.pdbx_description
1 polymer ?
#
loop_
_entity_poly.entity_id
_entity_poly.type
_entity_poly.pdbx_seq_one_letter_code
_entity_poly.pdbx_strand_id
1 'polypeptide(L)'
;MSDPKAKPRIVCCIGDTHGFHTKLQNLWSNLQSAIDPSDFSTALIIFLGDYCDRGPDTKKVIDFLVSLPSRYPNQKHVFLTGNHDLAFAAFVGVLPPPPDGSEFSEGWKEYADSEDREGWFKGDGYERMHLQGRRWGGKIKAKFNAAKGTEYKGSIYDAGPTFESYGVPHGSADLVKAVPDEHKKFLADMVWVHEEDDVCIETADGIKHCRLIAVHAGLEKDKDVKQQLAFLRARDTRVPKIQALSGRKNVWDIPKELTEKPTVVVSGHHGKLNIEGLRLIIDEGGGMAERPVAAVVLPSMKIEEEEMVSTLSGIRFPLLPSAYTSHSSFNGDRRTSGLSLFLSNTSSSRKIFVGKPSYDSNLPSLAVAASKKMLVPDSQSDGSSSLKKEQSGAASTVPEDPQVIQDVDNVAKEDEEKLEDAPSLVVANVDDAEAKVEDTPHPLEVKASTATNKATGKTIPPPGNGQKIYEIDSLLVGHRDHLDYRYGQYKRLREEINKYEGGLEVFSRGYEKFGFTRSAKGITYREWAPGAKSASLIGDFNNWNTNADVMTQNDFGVWEIFLPNNADGSPAIPHGSRVKVRMDTPSGIKDSIPAWIKFSIQAPGEIPYNGIYYDPPEEVCSSEKKSVMLDTGRDAGALGRRKAAEKYVFQHSQPSRPKSLRIYEAHVGMSSTEPKINTYAEFRDDVLPRIKKLGYNAVQLMAIQEHSYYASFGYHVTNFFAPSSRCGTPDDLKSLIDKAHELGLLVLMDIVHSHASNNTLDGLNMFDGTDSHYFHSGSRGYHWMWDSRLFNYGSWEVLRYLLSNARWWLEEYKFDGFRFDGVTSMMYTHHGLEVAFTGNYREYFGLATDVDAVTYLMLVNDLIHGLYPEAVTIGEDVSGMPTFCVPVEDGGVGFDYRLHMAIADKWIELLQKMDEEWQMGDIVFTLTNRRWGENCVAYAESHDQALVGDKTIAFWLMDKDMYDFMALDRPSTPLIDRGIALHKMIRLITMGLGGEGYLNFMGNEFGHPEWIDFPRGVQHLPHGKIVPGNNNSFDKCRRRFDLGDAEYLRYHGMQEFDRAMQHLEETYGFMTSEHQYISHKDEGDKIIVFERGDLVFVFNFHWSNSYSDYRVGCLKPGKYKIVLDSDEKLFGGFDRIDHSAEYFTADGWFDERPHSFLLYAPCRTAVVYAFVEGPKKADIRL
;
A
#
# COMPACT_ATOMS: atom_id res chain seq x y z
N MET A 1 -25.60 -40.33 30.53
CA MET A 1 -24.84 -41.47 31.06
C MET A 1 -24.95 -42.59 30.05
N SER A 2 -23.94 -42.74 29.20
CA SER A 2 -23.79 -43.84 28.24
C SER A 2 -22.96 -44.96 28.87
N ASP A 3 -23.29 -46.20 28.53
CA ASP A 3 -22.73 -47.44 29.04
C ASP A 3 -21.20 -47.53 28.80
N PRO A 4 -20.34 -47.70 29.82
CA PRO A 4 -18.88 -47.71 29.70
C PRO A 4 -18.29 -48.95 28.98
N LYS A 5 -19.13 -49.74 28.28
CA LYS A 5 -18.73 -50.93 27.51
C LYS A 5 -19.06 -50.88 26.01
N ALA A 6 -19.66 -49.81 25.49
CA ALA A 6 -19.95 -49.71 24.06
C ALA A 6 -18.70 -49.27 23.27
N LYS A 7 -18.32 -50.05 22.25
CA LYS A 7 -17.22 -49.74 21.34
C LYS A 7 -17.51 -48.41 20.59
N PRO A 8 -16.54 -47.48 20.45
CA PRO A 8 -16.75 -46.23 19.72
C PRO A 8 -17.20 -46.47 18.28
N ARG A 9 -18.20 -45.72 17.80
CA ARG A 9 -18.64 -45.78 16.40
C ARG A 9 -17.55 -45.26 15.48
N ILE A 10 -17.25 -45.99 14.40
CA ILE A 10 -16.30 -45.55 13.38
C ILE A 10 -16.89 -44.43 12.53
N VAL A 11 -16.09 -43.38 12.30
CA VAL A 11 -16.42 -42.27 11.38
C VAL A 11 -15.34 -42.19 10.31
N CYS A 12 -15.73 -42.22 9.03
CA CYS A 12 -14.82 -42.03 7.90
C CYS A 12 -15.15 -40.72 7.20
N CYS A 13 -14.18 -39.81 7.09
CA CYS A 13 -14.34 -38.59 6.29
C CYS A 13 -13.53 -38.72 5.00
N ILE A 14 -14.21 -38.79 3.86
CA ILE A 14 -13.64 -39.00 2.53
C ILE A 14 -13.53 -37.65 1.82
N GLY A 15 -12.34 -37.37 1.30
CA GLY A 15 -12.03 -36.14 0.58
C GLY A 15 -12.72 -35.96 -0.75
N ASP A 16 -12.37 -34.87 -1.43
CA ASP A 16 -12.96 -34.49 -2.72
C ASP A 16 -12.57 -35.49 -3.82
N THR A 17 -13.52 -35.83 -4.69
CA THR A 17 -13.36 -36.97 -5.62
C THR A 17 -13.19 -36.57 -7.08
N HIS A 18 -13.64 -35.38 -7.46
CA HIS A 18 -13.48 -34.75 -8.77
C HIS A 18 -13.69 -35.69 -9.97
N GLY A 19 -14.78 -36.47 -9.97
CA GLY A 19 -15.12 -37.36 -11.09
C GLY A 19 -14.20 -38.56 -11.32
N PHE A 20 -13.34 -38.94 -10.37
CA PHE A 20 -12.43 -40.10 -10.49
C PHE A 20 -12.99 -41.38 -9.82
N HIS A 21 -13.91 -42.05 -10.53
CA HIS A 21 -14.60 -43.25 -10.02
C HIS A 21 -13.68 -44.40 -9.58
N THR A 22 -12.64 -44.74 -10.36
CA THR A 22 -11.74 -45.86 -10.01
C THR A 22 -11.01 -45.60 -8.70
N LYS A 23 -10.57 -44.36 -8.46
CA LYS A 23 -9.88 -43.98 -7.21
C LYS A 23 -10.80 -44.10 -6.01
N LEU A 24 -12.03 -43.64 -6.16
CA LEU A 24 -13.06 -43.77 -5.14
C LEU A 24 -13.36 -45.25 -4.82
N GLN A 25 -13.45 -46.12 -5.84
CA GLN A 25 -13.65 -47.55 -5.63
C GLN A 25 -12.48 -48.23 -4.91
N ASN A 26 -11.25 -47.87 -5.27
CA ASN A 26 -10.04 -48.37 -4.62
C ASN A 26 -10.02 -47.96 -3.15
N LEU A 27 -10.21 -46.67 -2.86
CA LEU A 27 -10.28 -46.16 -1.49
C LEU A 27 -11.40 -46.84 -0.68
N TRP A 28 -12.59 -47.01 -1.28
CA TRP A 28 -13.69 -47.73 -0.62
C TRP A 28 -13.33 -49.17 -0.28
N SER A 29 -12.64 -49.86 -1.19
CA SER A 29 -12.17 -51.23 -0.97
C SER A 29 -11.13 -51.28 0.16
N ASN A 30 -10.24 -50.29 0.22
CA ASN A 30 -9.25 -50.15 1.27
C ASN A 30 -9.91 -49.95 2.63
N LEU A 31 -10.89 -49.03 2.72
CA LEU A 31 -11.67 -48.81 3.94
C LEU A 31 -12.41 -50.07 4.40
N GLN A 32 -13.05 -50.78 3.48
CA GLN A 32 -13.73 -52.05 3.77
C GLN A 32 -12.78 -53.15 4.25
N SER A 33 -11.50 -53.11 3.84
CA SER A 33 -10.49 -54.07 4.26
C SER A 33 -9.81 -53.69 5.58
N ALA A 34 -9.62 -52.39 5.80
CA ALA A 34 -8.89 -51.84 6.95
C ALA A 34 -9.74 -51.77 8.22
N ILE A 35 -11.07 -51.66 8.08
CA ILE A 35 -12.01 -51.54 9.19
C ILE A 35 -12.68 -52.91 9.43
N ASP A 36 -12.85 -53.28 10.70
CA ASP A 36 -13.55 -54.52 11.06
C ASP A 36 -14.94 -54.57 10.37
N PRO A 37 -15.34 -55.69 9.74
CA PRO A 37 -16.59 -55.77 8.99
C PRO A 37 -17.83 -55.36 9.78
N SER A 38 -17.88 -55.65 11.09
CA SER A 38 -19.01 -55.27 11.94
C SER A 38 -19.05 -53.77 12.20
N ASP A 39 -17.88 -53.15 12.43
CA ASP A 39 -17.76 -51.70 12.62
C ASP A 39 -18.03 -50.95 11.31
N PHE A 40 -17.44 -51.42 10.20
CA PHE A 40 -17.64 -50.81 8.88
C PHE A 40 -19.12 -50.82 8.52
N SER A 41 -19.82 -51.94 8.75
CA SER A 41 -21.25 -52.07 8.43
C SER A 41 -22.17 -51.08 9.17
N THR A 42 -21.70 -50.46 10.25
CA THR A 42 -22.46 -49.50 11.07
C THR A 42 -21.81 -48.11 11.14
N ALA A 43 -20.76 -47.88 10.34
CA ALA A 43 -19.99 -46.64 10.35
C ALA A 43 -20.80 -45.43 9.84
N LEU A 44 -20.36 -44.24 10.28
CA LEU A 44 -20.76 -42.97 9.68
C LEU A 44 -19.75 -42.60 8.60
N ILE A 45 -20.20 -42.48 7.36
CA ILE A 45 -19.38 -42.08 6.21
C ILE A 45 -19.77 -40.67 5.79
N ILE A 46 -18.81 -39.75 5.82
CA ILE A 46 -18.98 -38.35 5.43
C ILE A 46 -18.13 -38.09 4.19
N PHE A 47 -18.77 -37.72 3.09
CA PHE A 47 -18.09 -37.24 1.89
C PHE A 47 -18.03 -35.72 1.89
N LEU A 48 -16.84 -35.16 1.62
CA LEU A 48 -16.56 -33.73 1.86
C LEU A 48 -16.93 -32.80 0.69
N GLY A 49 -17.25 -33.33 -0.49
CA GLY A 49 -17.78 -32.58 -1.63
C GLY A 49 -17.01 -32.82 -2.92
N ASP A 50 -17.27 -31.96 -3.90
CA ASP A 50 -16.71 -31.94 -5.24
C ASP A 50 -16.64 -33.33 -5.89
N TYR A 51 -17.82 -33.86 -6.24
CA TYR A 51 -18.01 -35.16 -6.89
C TYR A 51 -17.89 -35.12 -8.42
N CYS A 52 -18.03 -33.92 -8.98
CA CYS A 52 -18.01 -33.66 -10.41
C CYS A 52 -16.70 -32.98 -10.84
N ASP A 53 -16.60 -32.48 -12.07
CA ASP A 53 -15.45 -31.79 -12.67
C ASP A 53 -14.13 -32.57 -12.82
N ARG A 54 -13.27 -32.15 -13.76
CA ARG A 54 -11.90 -32.67 -14.05
C ARG A 54 -11.73 -34.14 -14.44
N GLY A 55 -12.29 -35.08 -13.68
CA GLY A 55 -12.23 -36.52 -13.92
C GLY A 55 -13.26 -37.01 -14.93
N PRO A 56 -12.98 -38.12 -15.64
CA PRO A 56 -13.79 -38.57 -16.78
C PRO A 56 -15.11 -39.26 -16.40
N ASP A 57 -15.31 -39.62 -15.13
CA ASP A 57 -16.34 -40.59 -14.71
C ASP A 57 -17.36 -40.01 -13.72
N THR A 58 -17.67 -38.70 -13.78
CA THR A 58 -18.66 -38.07 -12.86
C THR A 58 -19.96 -38.85 -12.76
N LYS A 59 -20.53 -39.32 -13.89
CA LYS A 59 -21.73 -40.16 -13.88
C LYS A 59 -21.57 -41.40 -12.98
N LYS A 60 -20.47 -42.13 -13.12
CA LYS A 60 -20.22 -43.36 -12.33
C LYS A 60 -19.94 -43.07 -10.86
N VAL A 61 -19.29 -41.94 -10.55
CA VAL A 61 -19.12 -41.48 -9.16
C VAL A 61 -20.49 -41.30 -8.51
N ILE A 62 -21.41 -40.57 -9.15
CA ILE A 62 -22.74 -40.36 -8.58
C ILE A 62 -23.56 -41.66 -8.55
N ASP A 63 -23.49 -42.51 -9.58
CA ASP A 63 -24.11 -43.85 -9.58
C ASP A 63 -23.65 -44.66 -8.34
N PHE A 64 -22.35 -44.63 -8.03
CA PHE A 64 -21.77 -45.28 -6.86
C PHE A 64 -22.33 -44.72 -5.55
N LEU A 65 -22.31 -43.39 -5.36
CA LEU A 65 -22.77 -42.73 -4.15
C LEU A 65 -24.28 -42.96 -3.89
N VAL A 66 -25.11 -42.90 -4.93
CA VAL A 66 -26.56 -43.19 -4.87
C VAL A 66 -26.83 -44.64 -4.47
N SER A 67 -25.95 -45.57 -4.84
CA SER A 67 -26.09 -47.00 -4.48
C SER A 67 -25.71 -47.33 -3.03
N LEU A 68 -24.96 -46.47 -2.34
CA LEU A 68 -24.43 -46.79 -1.01
C LEU A 68 -25.51 -47.07 0.04
N PRO A 69 -26.59 -46.27 0.18
CA PRO A 69 -27.61 -46.51 1.19
C PRO A 69 -28.35 -47.85 1.01
N SER A 70 -28.51 -48.33 -0.23
CA SER A 70 -29.15 -49.62 -0.49
C SER A 70 -28.18 -50.79 -0.32
N ARG A 71 -26.90 -50.59 -0.66
CA ARG A 71 -25.84 -51.60 -0.52
C ARG A 71 -25.40 -51.81 0.94
N TYR A 72 -25.47 -50.75 1.76
CA TYR A 72 -25.09 -50.74 3.16
C TYR A 72 -26.18 -50.08 4.03
N PRO A 73 -27.32 -50.75 4.24
CA PRO A 73 -28.50 -50.16 4.89
C PRO A 73 -28.30 -49.80 6.37
N ASN A 74 -27.26 -50.36 7.01
CA ASN A 74 -26.92 -50.10 8.40
C ASN A 74 -25.87 -48.99 8.57
N GLN A 75 -25.27 -48.50 7.47
CA GLN A 75 -24.36 -47.36 7.47
C GLN A 75 -25.14 -46.03 7.39
N LYS A 76 -24.61 -44.99 8.04
CA LYS A 76 -25.11 -43.62 7.85
C LYS A 76 -24.19 -42.91 6.86
N HIS A 77 -24.77 -42.37 5.78
CA HIS A 77 -24.03 -41.63 4.76
C HIS A 77 -24.40 -40.14 4.80
N VAL A 78 -23.39 -39.29 4.70
CA VAL A 78 -23.54 -37.84 4.62
C VAL A 78 -22.78 -37.36 3.39
N PHE A 79 -23.46 -36.63 2.52
CA PHE A 79 -22.89 -36.06 1.30
C PHE A 79 -22.90 -34.54 1.44
N LEU A 80 -21.72 -33.95 1.67
CA LEU A 80 -21.58 -32.49 1.65
C LEU A 80 -21.60 -31.98 0.21
N THR A 81 -22.16 -30.78 -0.01
CA THR A 81 -22.01 -30.07 -1.28
C THR A 81 -20.64 -29.40 -1.34
N GLY A 82 -19.92 -29.60 -2.44
CA GLY A 82 -18.82 -28.73 -2.83
C GLY A 82 -19.27 -27.54 -3.68
N ASN A 83 -18.37 -26.62 -4.00
CA ASN A 83 -18.69 -25.53 -4.92
C ASN A 83 -18.89 -26.03 -6.36
N HIS A 84 -18.20 -27.10 -6.76
CA HIS A 84 -18.40 -27.70 -8.08
C HIS A 84 -19.77 -28.41 -8.15
N ASP A 85 -20.17 -29.08 -7.07
CA ASP A 85 -21.49 -29.74 -6.99
C ASP A 85 -22.64 -28.74 -6.93
N LEU A 86 -22.48 -27.63 -6.19
CA LEU A 86 -23.43 -26.51 -6.19
C LEU A 86 -23.62 -25.98 -7.62
N ALA A 87 -22.52 -25.82 -8.35
CA ALA A 87 -22.54 -25.29 -9.70
C ALA A 87 -23.17 -26.29 -10.69
N PHE A 88 -22.92 -27.59 -10.53
CA PHE A 88 -23.59 -28.63 -11.31
C PHE A 88 -25.09 -28.71 -10.99
N ALA A 89 -25.48 -28.69 -9.72
CA ALA A 89 -26.86 -28.65 -9.25
C ALA A 89 -27.61 -27.40 -9.76
N ALA A 90 -26.93 -26.24 -9.79
CA ALA A 90 -27.44 -25.02 -10.38
C ALA A 90 -27.72 -25.19 -11.87
N PHE A 91 -26.77 -25.79 -12.62
CA PHE A 91 -26.89 -25.98 -14.06
C PHE A 91 -28.04 -26.92 -14.43
N VAL A 92 -28.25 -28.00 -13.66
CA VAL A 92 -29.37 -28.94 -13.91
C VAL A 92 -30.70 -28.49 -13.31
N GLY A 93 -30.73 -27.32 -12.66
CA GLY A 93 -31.96 -26.66 -12.20
C GLY A 93 -32.58 -27.28 -10.95
N VAL A 94 -31.78 -27.84 -10.05
CA VAL A 94 -32.27 -28.52 -8.82
C VAL A 94 -31.98 -27.76 -7.53
N LEU A 95 -31.36 -26.57 -7.62
CA LEU A 95 -31.20 -25.71 -6.46
C LEU A 95 -32.54 -25.09 -6.01
N PRO A 96 -32.77 -24.94 -4.69
CA PRO A 96 -33.94 -24.25 -4.20
C PRO A 96 -33.90 -22.78 -4.63
N PRO A 97 -35.05 -22.17 -4.97
CA PRO A 97 -35.11 -20.75 -5.29
C PRO A 97 -34.66 -19.91 -4.07
N PRO A 98 -34.20 -18.67 -4.30
CA PRO A 98 -33.84 -17.75 -3.24
C PRO A 98 -34.95 -17.65 -2.16
N PRO A 99 -34.63 -17.73 -0.85
CA PRO A 99 -35.65 -17.70 0.21
C PRO A 99 -36.52 -16.43 0.27
N ASP A 100 -36.07 -15.33 -0.33
CA ASP A 100 -36.81 -14.06 -0.42
C ASP A 100 -37.71 -13.98 -1.67
N GLY A 101 -37.72 -15.01 -2.51
CA GLY A 101 -38.50 -15.07 -3.74
C GLY A 101 -37.91 -14.31 -4.92
N SER A 102 -36.69 -13.77 -4.78
CA SER A 102 -35.97 -13.14 -5.89
C SER A 102 -35.64 -14.14 -7.00
N GLU A 103 -35.50 -13.66 -8.24
CA GLU A 103 -34.97 -14.49 -9.31
C GLU A 103 -33.45 -14.58 -9.20
N PHE A 104 -32.88 -15.73 -9.56
CA PHE A 104 -31.43 -15.88 -9.59
C PHE A 104 -30.72 -14.86 -10.48
N SER A 105 -31.37 -14.42 -11.56
CA SER A 105 -30.85 -13.44 -12.52
C SER A 105 -30.49 -12.10 -11.87
N GLU A 106 -31.16 -11.73 -10.78
CA GLU A 106 -30.90 -10.48 -10.07
C GLU A 106 -29.53 -10.50 -9.38
N GLY A 107 -29.13 -11.65 -8.85
CA GLY A 107 -27.85 -11.84 -8.18
C GLY A 107 -26.64 -11.80 -9.12
N TRP A 108 -26.81 -11.81 -10.45
CA TRP A 108 -25.65 -11.82 -11.35
C TRP A 108 -25.18 -10.44 -11.77
N LYS A 109 -26.01 -9.40 -11.55
CA LYS A 109 -25.74 -8.04 -12.05
C LYS A 109 -24.37 -7.54 -11.60
N GLU A 110 -23.97 -7.83 -10.36
CA GLU A 110 -22.67 -7.45 -9.81
C GLU A 110 -21.46 -8.16 -10.48
N TYR A 111 -21.69 -9.22 -11.27
CA TYR A 111 -20.64 -9.96 -11.98
C TYR A 111 -20.72 -9.84 -13.50
N ALA A 112 -21.62 -9.01 -14.03
CA ALA A 112 -21.79 -8.87 -15.48
C ALA A 112 -20.47 -8.49 -16.18
N ASP A 113 -19.68 -7.59 -15.60
CA ASP A 113 -18.38 -7.17 -16.14
C ASP A 113 -17.30 -8.26 -16.05
N SER A 114 -17.54 -9.31 -15.25
CA SER A 114 -16.67 -10.49 -15.16
C SER A 114 -17.07 -11.61 -16.14
N GLU A 115 -18.16 -11.44 -16.90
CA GLU A 115 -18.69 -12.46 -17.81
C GLU A 115 -17.64 -12.94 -18.83
N ASP A 116 -16.87 -12.02 -19.41
CA ASP A 116 -15.85 -12.33 -20.41
C ASP A 116 -14.66 -13.12 -19.85
N ARG A 117 -14.30 -12.85 -18.60
CA ARG A 117 -13.21 -13.54 -17.88
C ARG A 117 -13.65 -14.90 -17.37
N GLU A 118 -14.86 -15.00 -16.82
CA GLU A 118 -15.32 -16.19 -16.10
C GLU A 118 -16.09 -17.17 -16.98
N GLY A 119 -16.60 -16.72 -18.13
CA GLY A 119 -17.35 -17.49 -19.10
C GLY A 119 -18.75 -17.86 -18.60
N TRP A 120 -19.81 -17.34 -19.23
CA TRP A 120 -21.19 -17.64 -18.81
C TRP A 120 -21.95 -18.47 -19.85
N PHE A 121 -22.76 -19.41 -19.38
CA PHE A 121 -23.74 -20.11 -20.18
C PHE A 121 -24.88 -19.15 -20.57
N LYS A 122 -25.24 -19.19 -21.85
CA LYS A 122 -26.28 -18.35 -22.47
C LYS A 122 -27.29 -19.18 -23.28
N GLY A 123 -27.33 -20.50 -23.10
CA GLY A 123 -28.33 -21.36 -23.76
C GLY A 123 -29.67 -21.32 -23.04
N ASP A 124 -30.70 -21.94 -23.62
CA ASP A 124 -32.09 -21.81 -23.16
C ASP A 124 -32.29 -22.02 -21.65
N GLY A 125 -33.05 -21.12 -21.03
CA GLY A 125 -33.43 -21.18 -19.62
C GLY A 125 -32.35 -20.71 -18.64
N TYR A 126 -31.25 -20.14 -19.14
CA TYR A 126 -30.19 -19.59 -18.29
C TYR A 126 -30.69 -18.50 -17.35
N GLU A 127 -31.75 -17.76 -17.67
CA GLU A 127 -32.33 -16.67 -16.88
C GLU A 127 -32.83 -17.13 -15.50
N ARG A 128 -33.10 -18.42 -15.36
CA ARG A 128 -33.55 -19.05 -14.11
C ARG A 128 -32.46 -19.89 -13.44
N MET A 129 -31.20 -19.76 -13.88
CA MET A 129 -30.09 -20.62 -13.44
C MET A 129 -29.11 -19.84 -12.57
N HIS A 130 -28.95 -20.21 -11.29
CA HIS A 130 -27.98 -19.58 -10.39
C HIS A 130 -26.58 -19.34 -11.02
N LEU A 131 -25.90 -18.24 -10.63
CA LEU A 131 -24.67 -17.76 -11.29
C LEU A 131 -23.61 -18.84 -11.45
N GLN A 132 -23.44 -19.65 -10.40
CA GLN A 132 -22.45 -20.73 -10.39
C GLN A 132 -22.73 -21.75 -11.51
N GLY A 133 -24.00 -22.08 -11.76
CA GLY A 133 -24.39 -22.94 -12.88
C GLY A 133 -24.06 -22.32 -14.22
N ARG A 134 -24.33 -21.02 -14.38
CA ARG A 134 -23.95 -20.30 -15.61
C ARG A 134 -22.45 -20.32 -15.84
N ARG A 135 -21.64 -20.09 -14.80
CA ARG A 135 -20.18 -20.14 -14.88
C ARG A 135 -19.65 -21.55 -15.14
N TRP A 136 -20.36 -22.57 -14.65
CA TRP A 136 -20.00 -23.97 -14.81
C TRP A 136 -20.23 -24.49 -16.23
N GLY A 137 -21.38 -24.18 -16.84
CA GLY A 137 -21.66 -24.54 -18.23
C GLY A 137 -21.14 -23.53 -19.26
N GLY A 138 -20.58 -22.41 -18.81
CA GLY A 138 -20.04 -21.36 -19.65
C GLY A 138 -18.75 -21.76 -20.36
N LYS A 139 -18.43 -21.06 -21.44
CA LYS A 139 -17.14 -21.18 -22.13
C LYS A 139 -16.26 -20.01 -21.75
N ILE A 140 -15.09 -20.30 -21.19
CA ILE A 140 -14.10 -19.30 -20.83
C ILE A 140 -13.20 -18.97 -22.04
N LYS A 141 -12.86 -17.68 -22.23
CA LYS A 141 -11.97 -17.24 -23.32
C LYS A 141 -10.50 -17.57 -23.05
N ALA A 142 -10.10 -17.57 -21.78
CA ALA A 142 -8.76 -17.95 -21.35
C ALA A 142 -8.56 -19.46 -21.55
N LYS A 143 -7.48 -19.85 -22.23
CA LYS A 143 -7.17 -21.27 -22.51
C LYS A 143 -6.39 -21.96 -21.38
N PHE A 144 -5.60 -21.19 -20.63
CA PHE A 144 -4.68 -21.72 -19.63
C PHE A 144 -4.99 -21.19 -18.23
N ASN A 145 -4.99 -22.08 -17.24
CA ASN A 145 -5.14 -21.77 -15.82
C ASN A 145 -3.75 -21.67 -15.17
N ALA A 146 -3.24 -20.43 -15.05
CA ALA A 146 -1.92 -20.17 -14.49
C ALA A 146 -1.76 -20.64 -13.03
N ALA A 147 -2.85 -20.64 -12.24
CA ALA A 147 -2.82 -21.09 -10.85
C ALA A 147 -2.65 -22.62 -10.71
N LYS A 148 -3.15 -23.38 -11.69
CA LYS A 148 -3.06 -24.86 -11.72
C LYS A 148 -1.97 -25.39 -12.65
N GLY A 149 -1.38 -24.54 -13.49
CA GLY A 149 -0.38 -24.93 -14.47
C GLY A 149 -0.92 -25.82 -15.60
N THR A 150 -2.24 -25.81 -15.85
CA THR A 150 -2.91 -26.68 -16.83
C THR A 150 -3.97 -25.93 -17.64
N GLU A 151 -4.43 -26.49 -18.76
CA GLU A 151 -5.52 -25.90 -19.56
C GLU A 151 -6.88 -26.06 -18.88
N TYR A 152 -7.76 -25.06 -19.05
CA TYR A 152 -9.14 -25.16 -18.59
C TYR A 152 -9.88 -26.26 -19.36
N LYS A 153 -10.56 -27.16 -18.65
CA LYS A 153 -11.41 -28.18 -19.27
C LYS A 153 -12.83 -27.65 -19.49
N GLY A 154 -12.96 -26.71 -20.42
CA GLY A 154 -14.24 -26.18 -20.92
C GLY A 154 -14.78 -24.93 -20.20
N SER A 155 -14.73 -24.88 -18.87
CA SER A 155 -15.20 -23.74 -18.07
C SER A 155 -14.24 -23.40 -16.93
N ILE A 156 -14.51 -22.32 -16.19
CA ILE A 156 -13.73 -21.94 -15.00
C ILE A 156 -13.76 -23.01 -13.89
N TYR A 157 -14.72 -23.95 -13.95
CA TYR A 157 -14.84 -25.10 -13.06
C TYR A 157 -14.23 -26.38 -13.63
N ASP A 158 -13.65 -26.36 -14.83
CA ASP A 158 -13.19 -27.57 -15.52
C ASP A 158 -14.32 -28.61 -15.73
N ALA A 159 -15.51 -28.12 -16.07
CA ALA A 159 -16.75 -28.92 -16.14
C ALA A 159 -16.88 -29.86 -17.35
N GLY A 160 -16.08 -29.67 -18.41
CA GLY A 160 -16.19 -30.41 -19.67
C GLY A 160 -16.27 -31.94 -19.51
N PRO A 161 -15.38 -32.59 -18.71
CA PRO A 161 -15.43 -34.02 -18.45
C PRO A 161 -16.74 -34.50 -17.83
N THR A 162 -17.42 -33.67 -17.02
CA THR A 162 -18.74 -34.01 -16.49
C THR A 162 -19.77 -34.10 -17.60
N PHE A 163 -19.83 -33.13 -18.52
CA PHE A 163 -20.74 -33.19 -19.68
C PHE A 163 -20.48 -34.45 -20.51
N GLU A 164 -19.21 -34.75 -20.79
CA GLU A 164 -18.79 -35.93 -21.55
C GLU A 164 -19.20 -37.24 -20.87
N SER A 165 -19.12 -37.32 -19.54
CA SER A 165 -19.52 -38.51 -18.76
C SER A 165 -21.02 -38.85 -18.87
N TYR A 166 -21.86 -37.85 -19.19
CA TYR A 166 -23.30 -38.03 -19.50
C TYR A 166 -23.58 -38.11 -21.01
N GLY A 167 -22.55 -38.16 -21.85
CA GLY A 167 -22.67 -38.33 -23.30
C GLY A 167 -23.11 -37.08 -24.06
N VAL A 168 -22.89 -35.88 -23.50
CA VAL A 168 -23.27 -34.61 -24.13
C VAL A 168 -22.06 -33.68 -24.28
N PRO A 169 -22.02 -32.80 -25.30
CA PRO A 169 -20.95 -31.80 -25.42
C PRO A 169 -20.97 -30.76 -24.30
N HIS A 170 -19.80 -30.24 -23.93
CA HIS A 170 -19.68 -29.15 -22.94
C HIS A 170 -20.50 -27.92 -23.33
N GLY A 171 -21.25 -27.39 -22.36
CA GLY A 171 -22.14 -26.24 -22.56
C GLY A 171 -23.40 -26.58 -23.36
N SER A 172 -23.81 -27.85 -23.43
CA SER A 172 -25.11 -28.25 -23.99
C SER A 172 -26.22 -28.22 -22.94
N ALA A 173 -27.36 -27.60 -23.27
CA ALA A 173 -28.57 -27.66 -22.44
C ALA A 173 -29.14 -29.09 -22.32
N ASP A 174 -28.78 -30.00 -23.23
CA ASP A 174 -29.23 -31.39 -23.18
C ASP A 174 -28.66 -32.17 -21.99
N LEU A 175 -27.63 -31.66 -21.31
CA LEU A 175 -27.16 -32.23 -20.05
C LEU A 175 -28.30 -32.33 -19.02
N VAL A 176 -29.19 -31.33 -18.97
CA VAL A 176 -30.34 -31.33 -18.05
C VAL A 176 -31.25 -32.54 -18.30
N LYS A 177 -31.34 -33.02 -19.55
CA LYS A 177 -32.11 -34.22 -19.91
C LYS A 177 -31.31 -35.51 -19.70
N ALA A 178 -30.01 -35.46 -19.95
CA ALA A 178 -29.12 -36.61 -19.85
C ALA A 178 -28.85 -37.05 -18.40
N VAL A 179 -28.92 -36.14 -17.43
CA VAL A 179 -28.75 -36.44 -16.01
C VAL A 179 -30.02 -37.14 -15.47
N PRO A 180 -29.93 -38.39 -14.96
CA PRO A 180 -31.07 -39.12 -14.41
C PRO A 180 -31.72 -38.42 -13.22
N ASP A 181 -33.02 -38.67 -13.00
CA ASP A 181 -33.76 -38.07 -11.88
C ASP A 181 -33.20 -38.48 -10.51
N GLU A 182 -32.63 -39.68 -10.39
CA GLU A 182 -31.95 -40.12 -9.17
C GLU A 182 -30.71 -39.26 -8.86
N HIS A 183 -29.98 -38.81 -9.89
CA HIS A 183 -28.81 -37.94 -9.72
C HIS A 183 -29.23 -36.52 -9.39
N LYS A 184 -30.28 -36.02 -10.04
CA LYS A 184 -30.89 -34.71 -9.72
C LYS A 184 -31.36 -34.67 -8.27
N LYS A 185 -32.02 -35.74 -7.82
CA LYS A 185 -32.44 -35.89 -6.43
C LYS A 185 -31.24 -35.92 -5.49
N PHE A 186 -30.21 -36.69 -5.80
CA PHE A 186 -28.96 -36.71 -5.03
C PHE A 186 -28.37 -35.30 -4.86
N LEU A 187 -28.22 -34.55 -5.96
CA LEU A 187 -27.69 -33.18 -5.95
C LEU A 187 -28.58 -32.21 -5.16
N ALA A 188 -29.90 -32.38 -5.17
CA ALA A 188 -30.83 -31.57 -4.37
C ALA A 188 -30.74 -31.87 -2.87
N ASP A 189 -30.47 -33.12 -2.50
CA ASP A 189 -30.52 -33.60 -1.12
C ASP A 189 -29.22 -33.32 -0.34
N MET A 190 -28.09 -33.08 -1.01
CA MET A 190 -26.78 -32.79 -0.37
C MET A 190 -26.88 -31.69 0.70
N VAL A 191 -26.19 -31.91 1.82
CA VAL A 191 -26.13 -30.96 2.93
C VAL A 191 -24.94 -30.01 2.77
N TRP A 192 -25.02 -28.79 3.26
CA TRP A 192 -23.91 -27.83 3.16
C TRP A 192 -23.01 -27.82 4.40
N VAL A 193 -23.51 -28.39 5.49
CA VAL A 193 -22.79 -28.62 6.73
C VAL A 193 -23.36 -29.84 7.42
N HIS A 194 -22.49 -30.60 8.09
CA HIS A 194 -22.90 -31.69 8.95
C HIS A 194 -22.25 -31.56 10.32
N GLU A 195 -23.03 -31.82 11.36
CA GLU A 195 -22.61 -31.74 12.75
C GLU A 195 -23.00 -33.04 13.45
N GLU A 196 -22.06 -33.65 14.15
CA GLU A 196 -22.26 -34.88 14.89
C GLU A 196 -21.61 -34.74 16.26
N ASP A 197 -22.38 -34.99 17.33
CA ASP A 197 -21.85 -34.98 18.69
C ASP A 197 -21.26 -36.36 19.04
N ASP A 198 -20.40 -36.39 20.06
CA ASP A 198 -19.87 -37.63 20.66
C ASP A 198 -19.02 -38.50 19.71
N VAL A 199 -18.25 -37.85 18.83
CA VAL A 199 -17.26 -38.53 17.98
C VAL A 199 -15.97 -38.75 18.77
N CYS A 200 -15.57 -40.01 18.91
CA CYS A 200 -14.34 -40.36 19.61
C CYS A 200 -13.10 -40.11 18.74
N ILE A 201 -12.03 -39.63 19.36
CA ILE A 201 -10.70 -39.46 18.76
C ILE A 201 -9.65 -39.97 19.72
N GLU A 202 -8.75 -40.79 19.21
CA GLU A 202 -7.58 -41.26 19.93
C GLU A 202 -6.49 -40.18 19.89
N THR A 203 -6.09 -39.72 21.06
CA THR A 203 -5.00 -38.75 21.23
C THR A 203 -3.91 -39.34 22.11
N ALA A 204 -2.75 -38.67 22.19
CA ALA A 204 -1.68 -39.07 23.11
C ALA A 204 -2.14 -39.17 24.58
N ASP A 205 -3.19 -38.43 24.96
CA ASP A 205 -3.79 -38.43 26.31
C ASP A 205 -4.92 -39.48 26.48
N GLY A 206 -5.16 -40.34 25.47
CA GLY A 206 -6.27 -41.30 25.42
C GLY A 206 -7.44 -40.87 24.53
N ILE A 207 -8.56 -41.58 24.61
CA ILE A 207 -9.77 -41.32 23.80
C ILE A 207 -10.49 -40.06 24.30
N LYS A 208 -10.64 -39.07 23.43
CA LYS A 208 -11.40 -37.83 23.65
C LYS A 208 -12.74 -37.91 22.91
N HIS A 209 -13.80 -37.46 23.56
CA HIS A 209 -15.12 -37.29 22.96
C HIS A 209 -15.24 -35.85 22.44
N CYS A 210 -15.42 -35.71 21.13
CA CYS A 210 -15.46 -34.42 20.45
C CYS A 210 -16.79 -34.23 19.71
N ARG A 211 -17.16 -32.97 19.51
CA ARG A 211 -18.13 -32.61 18.47
C ARG A 211 -17.41 -32.60 17.13
N LEU A 212 -18.03 -33.06 16.06
CA LEU A 212 -17.51 -32.99 14.69
C LEU A 212 -18.34 -31.99 13.88
N ILE A 213 -17.66 -31.13 13.13
CA ILE A 213 -18.24 -30.22 12.15
C ILE A 213 -17.56 -30.48 10.81
N ALA A 214 -18.34 -30.98 9.84
CA ALA A 214 -17.89 -31.19 8.48
C ALA A 214 -18.45 -30.09 7.57
N VAL A 215 -17.56 -29.37 6.89
CA VAL A 215 -17.89 -28.29 5.95
C VAL A 215 -16.89 -28.29 4.79
N HIS A 216 -17.35 -28.17 3.55
CA HIS A 216 -16.49 -28.37 2.37
C HIS A 216 -15.24 -27.48 2.35
N ALA A 217 -15.37 -26.15 2.47
CA ALA A 217 -14.23 -25.23 2.41
C ALA A 217 -13.62 -24.86 3.79
N GLY A 218 -14.13 -25.41 4.90
CA GLY A 218 -13.72 -25.05 6.27
C GLY A 218 -14.55 -23.91 6.90
N LEU A 219 -14.14 -23.47 8.10
CA LEU A 219 -14.72 -22.32 8.80
C LEU A 219 -13.62 -21.27 9.01
N GLU A 220 -13.90 -20.01 8.68
CA GLU A 220 -12.90 -18.95 8.81
C GLU A 220 -12.70 -18.62 10.29
N LYS A 221 -11.43 -18.59 10.72
CA LYS A 221 -11.03 -18.35 12.11
C LYS A 221 -11.55 -17.02 12.65
N ASP A 222 -11.57 -15.99 11.81
CA ASP A 222 -11.86 -14.60 12.19
C ASP A 222 -13.35 -14.21 12.00
N LYS A 223 -14.21 -15.19 11.68
CA LYS A 223 -15.67 -14.98 11.50
C LYS A 223 -16.45 -15.75 12.55
N ASP A 224 -17.58 -15.18 12.97
CA ASP A 224 -18.49 -15.81 13.93
C ASP A 224 -18.98 -17.17 13.41
N VAL A 225 -18.70 -18.24 14.16
CA VAL A 225 -19.02 -19.61 13.75
C VAL A 225 -20.52 -19.83 13.68
N LYS A 226 -21.28 -19.20 14.58
CA LYS A 226 -22.74 -19.38 14.63
C LYS A 226 -23.40 -18.82 13.37
N GLN A 227 -22.95 -17.66 12.88
CA GLN A 227 -23.41 -17.05 11.64
C GLN A 227 -23.02 -17.89 10.42
N GLN A 228 -21.75 -18.35 10.36
CA GLN A 228 -21.28 -19.23 9.29
C GLN A 228 -22.11 -20.51 9.19
N LEU A 229 -22.37 -21.17 10.33
CA LEU A 229 -23.19 -22.38 10.39
C LEU A 229 -24.66 -22.11 10.09
N ALA A 230 -25.23 -20.99 10.57
CA ALA A 230 -26.61 -20.62 10.29
C ALA A 230 -26.85 -20.45 8.79
N PHE A 231 -25.93 -19.78 8.09
CA PHE A 231 -25.99 -19.59 6.64
C PHE A 231 -25.94 -20.94 5.89
N LEU A 232 -24.98 -21.80 6.23
CA LEU A 232 -24.85 -23.13 5.63
C LEU A 232 -26.08 -24.01 5.87
N ARG A 233 -26.64 -23.98 7.09
CA ARG A 233 -27.87 -24.73 7.43
C ARG A 233 -29.09 -24.22 6.64
N ALA A 234 -29.16 -22.92 6.37
CA ALA A 234 -30.25 -22.33 5.62
C ALA A 234 -30.20 -22.66 4.11
N ARG A 235 -29.06 -23.13 3.60
CA ARG A 235 -28.80 -23.34 2.16
C ARG A 235 -29.19 -22.12 1.33
N ASP A 236 -28.76 -20.95 1.78
CA ASP A 236 -29.19 -19.67 1.22
C ASP A 236 -28.56 -19.44 -0.17
N THR A 237 -29.40 -19.59 -1.21
CA THR A 237 -29.02 -19.47 -2.62
C THR A 237 -29.20 -18.05 -3.18
N ARG A 238 -29.55 -17.06 -2.35
CA ARG A 238 -29.55 -15.64 -2.77
C ARG A 238 -28.18 -15.17 -3.18
N VAL A 239 -27.14 -15.69 -2.51
CA VAL A 239 -25.78 -15.23 -2.71
C VAL A 239 -25.17 -15.91 -3.95
N PRO A 240 -24.89 -15.16 -5.02
CA PRO A 240 -24.44 -15.67 -6.31
C PRO A 240 -23.06 -16.35 -6.29
N LYS A 241 -22.15 -15.94 -5.38
CA LYS A 241 -20.86 -16.59 -5.10
C LYS A 241 -20.80 -16.96 -3.62
N ILE A 242 -21.07 -18.22 -3.30
CA ILE A 242 -21.21 -18.68 -1.92
C ILE A 242 -19.82 -18.93 -1.31
N GLN A 243 -19.29 -17.92 -0.63
CA GLN A 243 -17.98 -17.97 0.03
C GLN A 243 -17.83 -19.16 0.97
N ALA A 244 -18.95 -19.63 1.55
CA ALA A 244 -18.88 -20.72 2.50
C ALA A 244 -18.49 -22.07 1.86
N LEU A 245 -18.66 -22.19 0.53
CA LEU A 245 -18.35 -23.35 -0.30
C LEU A 245 -17.15 -23.11 -1.22
N SER A 246 -16.64 -21.88 -1.36
CA SER A 246 -15.50 -21.54 -2.21
C SER A 246 -14.28 -21.09 -1.39
N GLY A 247 -13.09 -21.16 -1.98
CA GLY A 247 -11.79 -20.96 -1.32
C GLY A 247 -11.75 -19.85 -0.26
N ARG A 248 -11.34 -20.23 0.95
CA ARG A 248 -11.20 -19.34 2.11
C ARG A 248 -9.73 -19.19 2.48
N LYS A 249 -9.28 -17.95 2.68
CA LYS A 249 -7.87 -17.63 2.93
C LYS A 249 -7.40 -18.02 4.35
N ASN A 250 -8.32 -18.11 5.34
CA ASN A 250 -8.01 -18.27 6.78
C ASN A 250 -8.75 -19.46 7.44
N VAL A 251 -8.60 -20.68 6.91
CA VAL A 251 -9.29 -21.90 7.42
C VAL A 251 -8.36 -23.01 7.87
N TRP A 252 -7.06 -22.72 7.93
CA TRP A 252 -6.02 -23.65 8.41
C TRP A 252 -6.10 -23.86 9.92
N ASP A 253 -6.68 -22.91 10.66
CA ASP A 253 -6.91 -22.98 12.10
C ASP A 253 -8.36 -23.31 12.46
N ILE A 254 -8.57 -23.83 13.67
CA ILE A 254 -9.92 -23.92 14.26
C ILE A 254 -10.34 -22.54 14.80
N PRO A 255 -11.54 -22.04 14.47
CA PRO A 255 -12.08 -20.83 15.10
C PRO A 255 -12.05 -20.91 16.63
N LYS A 256 -11.65 -19.83 17.30
CA LYS A 256 -11.45 -19.80 18.75
C LYS A 256 -12.69 -20.27 19.54
N GLU A 257 -13.88 -19.92 19.06
CA GLU A 257 -15.17 -20.32 19.64
C GLU A 257 -15.37 -21.85 19.71
N LEU A 258 -14.71 -22.60 18.83
CA LEU A 258 -14.75 -24.06 18.78
C LEU A 258 -13.63 -24.72 19.60
N THR A 259 -12.73 -23.93 20.21
CA THR A 259 -11.64 -24.47 21.04
C THR A 259 -12.05 -24.68 22.51
N GLU A 260 -13.12 -24.03 22.98
CA GLU A 260 -13.61 -24.14 24.35
C GLU A 260 -14.20 -25.53 24.68
N LYS A 261 -14.75 -26.21 23.67
CA LYS A 261 -15.22 -27.59 23.74
C LYS A 261 -14.48 -28.39 22.67
N PRO A 262 -13.92 -29.57 22.95
CA PRO A 262 -13.22 -30.38 21.96
C PRO A 262 -14.06 -30.55 20.69
N THR A 263 -13.68 -29.86 19.62
CA THR A 263 -14.41 -29.83 18.36
C THR A 263 -13.46 -30.11 17.20
N VAL A 264 -13.87 -31.03 16.35
CA VAL A 264 -13.16 -31.47 15.15
C VAL A 264 -13.75 -30.76 13.97
N VAL A 265 -12.93 -30.06 13.21
CA VAL A 265 -13.37 -29.39 11.99
C VAL A 265 -12.74 -30.08 10.80
N VAL A 266 -13.57 -30.74 10.00
CA VAL A 266 -13.14 -31.50 8.81
C VAL A 266 -13.62 -30.84 7.52
N SER A 267 -12.73 -30.72 6.52
CA SER A 267 -13.02 -30.05 5.24
C SER A 267 -12.23 -30.64 4.07
N GLY A 268 -12.69 -30.40 2.84
CA GLY A 268 -11.97 -30.69 1.58
C GLY A 268 -11.38 -29.41 0.98
N HIS A 269 -11.60 -29.18 -0.33
CA HIS A 269 -11.43 -27.97 -1.16
C HIS A 269 -10.03 -27.34 -1.33
N HIS A 270 -9.05 -27.70 -0.51
CA HIS A 270 -7.76 -26.98 -0.46
C HIS A 270 -6.63 -27.59 -1.29
N GLY A 271 -6.88 -28.71 -1.98
CA GLY A 271 -5.87 -29.45 -2.75
C GLY A 271 -4.67 -29.89 -1.90
N LYS A 272 -4.88 -30.06 -0.58
CA LYS A 272 -3.89 -30.50 0.40
C LYS A 272 -4.49 -31.49 1.40
N LEU A 273 -3.63 -32.35 1.91
CA LEU A 273 -3.85 -33.12 3.13
C LEU A 273 -3.18 -32.38 4.29
N ASN A 274 -3.94 -32.01 5.32
CA ASN A 274 -3.41 -31.40 6.54
C ASN A 274 -4.14 -31.91 7.78
N ILE A 275 -3.40 -32.43 8.74
CA ILE A 275 -3.94 -32.90 10.03
C ILE A 275 -3.17 -32.18 11.13
N GLU A 276 -3.81 -31.22 11.78
CA GLU A 276 -3.22 -30.45 12.86
C GLU A 276 -4.17 -30.40 14.07
N GLY A 277 -3.86 -31.20 15.09
CA GLY A 277 -4.72 -31.35 16.26
C GLY A 277 -6.12 -31.86 15.88
N LEU A 278 -7.15 -31.04 16.11
CA LEU A 278 -8.55 -31.35 15.75
C LEU A 278 -8.99 -30.71 14.42
N ARG A 279 -8.08 -30.11 13.65
CA ARG A 279 -8.36 -29.55 12.33
C ARG A 279 -7.88 -30.51 11.24
N LEU A 280 -8.82 -30.98 10.42
CA LEU A 280 -8.59 -31.99 9.40
C LEU A 280 -8.95 -31.46 8.01
N ILE A 281 -8.00 -31.37 7.10
CA ILE A 281 -8.22 -31.04 5.68
C ILE A 281 -7.85 -32.27 4.87
N ILE A 282 -8.84 -32.88 4.21
CA ILE A 282 -8.71 -34.15 3.52
C ILE A 282 -9.02 -33.92 2.04
N ASP A 283 -8.08 -33.33 1.31
CA ASP A 283 -8.18 -33.14 -0.14
C ASP A 283 -6.80 -33.24 -0.79
N GLU A 284 -6.16 -34.40 -0.69
CA GLU A 284 -4.85 -34.62 -1.32
C GLU A 284 -4.90 -34.57 -2.86
N GLY A 285 -6.02 -35.04 -3.41
CA GLY A 285 -6.23 -35.19 -4.84
C GLY A 285 -6.25 -33.85 -5.57
N GLY A 286 -6.95 -32.84 -5.06
CA GLY A 286 -7.13 -31.53 -5.71
C GLY A 286 -7.72 -31.61 -7.14
N GLY A 287 -8.27 -32.77 -7.50
CA GLY A 287 -8.74 -33.09 -8.85
C GLY A 287 -7.65 -33.36 -9.89
N MET A 288 -6.43 -33.69 -9.45
CA MET A 288 -5.32 -34.11 -10.31
C MET A 288 -5.33 -35.64 -10.52
N ALA A 289 -4.99 -36.08 -11.74
CA ALA A 289 -5.10 -37.49 -12.13
C ALA A 289 -4.05 -38.38 -11.45
N GLU A 290 -2.92 -37.81 -11.03
CA GLU A 290 -1.77 -38.49 -10.45
C GLU A 290 -1.77 -38.54 -8.92
N ARG A 291 -2.65 -37.79 -8.24
CA ARG A 291 -2.73 -37.72 -6.77
C ARG A 291 -3.87 -38.58 -6.22
N PRO A 292 -3.70 -39.28 -5.09
CA PRO A 292 -4.71 -40.20 -4.57
C PRO A 292 -5.92 -39.45 -4.00
N VAL A 293 -7.04 -40.16 -3.88
CA VAL A 293 -8.16 -39.74 -3.02
C VAL A 293 -7.91 -40.34 -1.63
N ALA A 294 -8.09 -39.55 -0.59
CA ALA A 294 -7.81 -39.93 0.79
C ALA A 294 -9.07 -39.90 1.67
N ALA A 295 -9.03 -40.68 2.75
CA ALA A 295 -9.99 -40.66 3.83
C ALA A 295 -9.30 -40.66 5.19
N VAL A 296 -9.90 -40.01 6.19
CA VAL A 296 -9.48 -40.16 7.59
C VAL A 296 -10.50 -41.01 8.36
N VAL A 297 -9.99 -41.98 9.13
CA VAL A 297 -10.78 -42.91 9.94
C VAL A 297 -10.65 -42.54 11.42
N LEU A 298 -11.77 -42.26 12.09
CA LEU A 298 -11.86 -41.97 13.52
C LEU A 298 -12.39 -43.20 14.28
N PRO A 299 -11.90 -43.50 15.50
CA PRO A 299 -11.09 -42.62 16.36
C PRO A 299 -9.58 -42.58 16.08
N SER A 300 -9.02 -43.51 15.30
CA SER A 300 -7.56 -43.69 15.15
C SER A 300 -6.83 -42.52 14.47
N MET A 301 -7.55 -41.61 13.81
CA MET A 301 -7.00 -40.58 12.91
C MET A 301 -6.13 -41.15 11.79
N LYS A 302 -6.30 -42.44 11.46
CA LYS A 302 -5.54 -43.08 10.40
C LYS A 302 -6.01 -42.57 9.06
N ILE A 303 -5.06 -42.22 8.19
CA ILE A 303 -5.32 -41.86 6.81
C ILE A 303 -5.29 -43.14 5.97
N GLU A 304 -6.33 -43.34 5.17
CA GLU A 304 -6.39 -44.36 4.13
C GLU A 304 -6.38 -43.65 2.78
N GLU A 305 -5.44 -44.00 1.92
CA GLU A 305 -5.32 -43.48 0.55
C GLU A 305 -5.59 -44.60 -0.45
N GLU A 306 -5.88 -44.26 -1.70
CA GLU A 306 -5.84 -45.26 -2.76
C GLU A 306 -4.38 -45.64 -3.12
N GLU A 307 -3.94 -46.84 -2.76
CA GLU A 307 -2.63 -47.36 -3.18
C GLU A 307 -2.58 -47.57 -4.70
N MET A 308 -1.57 -46.99 -5.37
CA MET A 308 -1.28 -47.26 -6.77
C MET A 308 -0.83 -48.72 -6.95
N VAL A 309 -1.70 -49.56 -7.52
CA VAL A 309 -1.33 -50.91 -7.97
C VAL A 309 -0.36 -50.78 -9.16
N SER A 310 0.94 -50.77 -8.90
CA SER A 310 1.97 -50.91 -9.93
C SER A 310 1.91 -52.32 -10.51
N THR A 311 1.41 -52.45 -11.73
CA THR A 311 1.57 -53.67 -12.53
C THR A 311 2.96 -53.68 -13.16
N LEU A 312 3.92 -54.34 -12.50
CA LEU A 312 5.08 -54.95 -13.15
C LEU A 312 5.41 -56.27 -12.46
N SER A 313 5.31 -57.34 -13.24
CA SER A 313 5.47 -58.73 -12.85
C SER A 313 6.91 -59.09 -12.46
N GLY A 314 7.04 -59.86 -11.38
CA GLY A 314 8.08 -60.88 -11.23
C GLY A 314 9.28 -60.52 -10.36
N ILE A 315 9.27 -60.98 -9.11
CA ILE A 315 10.31 -61.76 -8.40
C ILE A 315 9.86 -61.90 -6.93
N ARG A 316 9.76 -63.15 -6.44
CA ARG A 316 9.49 -63.47 -5.03
C ARG A 316 10.80 -63.53 -4.25
N PHE A 317 10.84 -62.99 -3.04
CA PHE A 317 11.56 -63.55 -1.87
C PHE A 317 10.85 -63.07 -0.57
N PRO A 318 11.00 -63.78 0.58
CA PRO A 318 9.90 -64.03 1.51
C PRO A 318 9.88 -63.12 2.75
N LEU A 319 8.67 -62.93 3.27
CA LEU A 319 8.33 -62.33 4.56
C LEU A 319 8.81 -63.15 5.75
N LEU A 320 9.23 -62.47 6.83
CA LEU A 320 8.94 -62.76 8.25
C LEU A 320 9.06 -61.45 9.07
N PRO A 321 8.37 -61.31 10.22
CA PRO A 321 7.66 -60.09 10.61
C PRO A 321 8.28 -59.33 11.79
N SER A 322 8.04 -58.02 11.82
CA SER A 322 8.26 -57.16 12.98
C SER A 322 7.07 -57.26 13.93
N ALA A 323 7.31 -57.76 15.15
CA ALA A 323 6.41 -57.66 16.28
C ALA A 323 6.91 -56.56 17.22
N TYR A 324 6.10 -55.52 17.43
CA TYR A 324 6.22 -54.63 18.57
C TYR A 324 5.03 -54.86 19.49
N THR A 325 5.31 -55.37 20.69
CA THR A 325 4.39 -55.37 21.84
C THR A 325 4.90 -54.42 22.91
N SER A 326 3.93 -53.79 23.55
CA SER A 326 3.99 -52.72 24.53
C SER A 326 4.42 -53.13 25.94
N HIS A 327 4.97 -52.12 26.63
CA HIS A 327 5.01 -51.81 28.07
C HIS A 327 4.99 -52.90 29.16
N SER A 328 5.92 -52.74 30.11
CA SER A 328 5.56 -52.73 31.53
C SER A 328 6.45 -51.80 32.36
N SER A 329 5.79 -51.13 33.31
CA SER A 329 6.27 -50.21 34.34
C SER A 329 6.89 -50.93 35.55
N PHE A 330 7.81 -50.28 36.28
CA PHE A 330 7.68 -49.95 37.72
C PHE A 330 8.96 -49.32 38.33
N ASN A 331 8.77 -48.19 39.02
CA ASN A 331 9.45 -47.58 40.16
C ASN A 331 10.97 -47.70 40.42
N GLY A 332 11.57 -46.56 40.80
CA GLY A 332 12.32 -46.46 42.06
C GLY A 332 13.68 -45.75 42.04
N ASP A 333 13.69 -44.51 42.51
CA ASP A 333 14.68 -43.86 43.41
C ASP A 333 16.19 -43.72 43.09
N ARG A 334 16.63 -42.46 43.25
CA ARG A 334 17.86 -41.94 43.91
C ARG A 334 19.27 -42.16 43.33
N ARG A 335 19.96 -40.99 43.26
CA ARG A 335 21.35 -40.67 43.70
C ARG A 335 22.53 -40.72 42.69
N THR A 336 23.10 -39.52 42.50
CA THR A 336 24.53 -39.09 42.55
C THR A 336 25.60 -39.64 41.60
N SER A 337 26.43 -38.69 41.11
CA SER A 337 27.84 -38.77 40.63
C SER A 337 28.10 -39.63 39.38
N GLY A 338 28.97 -39.32 38.43
CA GLY A 338 30.13 -38.42 38.31
C GLY A 338 31.12 -39.09 37.33
N LEU A 339 31.98 -38.29 36.67
CA LEU A 339 33.12 -38.66 35.78
C LEU A 339 32.74 -39.28 34.42
N SER A 340 33.06 -38.68 33.26
CA SER A 340 34.37 -38.32 32.64
C SER A 340 35.18 -39.53 32.16
N LEU A 341 35.64 -39.43 30.90
CA LEU A 341 36.74 -40.11 30.20
C LEU A 341 36.19 -40.74 28.89
N PHE A 342 36.79 -40.64 27.71
CA PHE A 342 37.87 -39.86 27.10
C PHE A 342 38.10 -40.51 25.71
N LEU A 343 38.65 -39.77 24.74
CA LEU A 343 39.43 -40.24 23.58
C LEU A 343 38.65 -41.00 22.48
N SER A 344 38.40 -40.41 21.31
CA SER A 344 39.35 -40.00 20.25
C SER A 344 40.15 -41.17 19.66
N ASN A 345 40.03 -41.40 18.35
CA ASN A 345 41.06 -41.12 17.34
C ASN A 345 40.80 -41.92 16.05
N THR A 346 40.51 -41.23 14.93
CA THR A 346 41.44 -40.88 13.82
C THR A 346 41.89 -42.09 13.00
N SER A 347 41.56 -42.17 11.70
CA SER A 347 42.34 -41.70 10.53
C SER A 347 42.38 -42.90 9.55
N SER A 348 42.49 -42.83 8.22
CA SER A 348 43.13 -41.84 7.36
C SER A 348 42.88 -42.18 5.88
N SER A 349 42.70 -41.13 5.08
CA SER A 349 43.50 -40.78 3.89
C SER A 349 43.41 -41.53 2.53
N ARG A 350 42.90 -40.75 1.54
CA ARG A 350 43.48 -40.38 0.21
C ARG A 350 43.44 -41.37 -0.98
N LYS A 351 42.76 -40.99 -2.08
CA LYS A 351 43.30 -40.41 -3.35
C LYS A 351 42.20 -40.35 -4.46
N ILE A 352 41.77 -39.16 -4.92
CA ILE A 352 42.11 -38.44 -6.20
C ILE A 352 41.69 -39.16 -7.51
N PHE A 353 40.70 -38.62 -8.25
CA PHE A 353 40.88 -37.95 -9.57
C PHE A 353 39.59 -37.27 -10.11
N VAL A 354 39.75 -35.97 -10.40
CA VAL A 354 39.14 -35.02 -11.38
C VAL A 354 37.90 -35.41 -12.21
N GLY A 355 36.90 -34.51 -12.22
CA GLY A 355 35.94 -34.29 -13.33
C GLY A 355 34.92 -33.19 -13.00
N LYS A 356 34.87 -32.09 -13.79
CA LYS A 356 33.93 -30.94 -13.68
C LYS A 356 32.44 -31.35 -13.73
N PRO A 357 31.53 -30.56 -13.13
CA PRO A 357 30.44 -29.89 -13.90
C PRO A 357 30.18 -28.43 -13.43
N SER A 358 30.09 -27.44 -14.31
CA SER A 358 28.87 -26.82 -14.86
C SER A 358 27.88 -26.31 -13.82
N TYR A 359 27.79 -24.97 -13.74
CA TYR A 359 26.73 -24.20 -13.11
C TYR A 359 25.36 -24.61 -13.66
N ASP A 360 24.40 -24.83 -12.76
CA ASP A 360 23.00 -24.47 -13.00
C ASP A 360 22.36 -24.07 -11.67
N SER A 361 22.11 -22.77 -11.56
CA SER A 361 21.44 -22.11 -10.46
C SER A 361 19.93 -22.15 -10.72
N ASN A 362 19.17 -22.78 -9.82
CA ASN A 362 17.73 -22.57 -9.70
C ASN A 362 17.34 -22.66 -8.22
N LEU A 363 17.29 -21.49 -7.58
CA LEU A 363 16.57 -21.26 -6.33
C LEU A 363 15.43 -20.27 -6.63
N PRO A 364 14.20 -20.51 -6.11
CA PRO A 364 13.01 -19.77 -6.49
C PRO A 364 12.97 -18.38 -5.84
N SER A 365 12.45 -17.44 -6.63
CA SER A 365 12.16 -16.03 -6.29
C SER A 365 11.20 -15.91 -5.09
N LEU A 366 11.65 -15.25 -4.03
CA LEU A 366 10.81 -14.80 -2.91
C LEU A 366 10.06 -13.54 -3.31
N ALA A 367 8.75 -13.66 -3.45
CA ALA A 367 7.82 -12.55 -3.66
C ALA A 367 7.66 -11.74 -2.37
N VAL A 368 7.84 -10.43 -2.46
CA VAL A 368 7.58 -9.46 -1.38
C VAL A 368 6.07 -9.45 -1.10
N ALA A 369 5.68 -9.84 0.12
CA ALA A 369 4.30 -9.81 0.57
C ALA A 369 3.89 -8.38 0.88
N ALA A 370 2.92 -7.85 0.13
CA ALA A 370 2.29 -6.56 0.43
C ALA A 370 1.61 -6.61 1.81
N SER A 371 1.95 -5.64 2.65
CA SER A 371 1.41 -5.44 4.00
C SER A 371 -0.13 -5.43 3.98
N LYS A 372 -0.73 -6.44 4.62
CA LYS A 372 -2.16 -6.44 4.97
C LYS A 372 -2.34 -5.61 6.24
N LYS A 373 -2.93 -4.43 6.11
CA LYS A 373 -3.91 -3.84 7.05
C LYS A 373 -4.20 -2.42 6.60
N MET A 374 -5.47 -2.08 6.43
CA MET A 374 -6.03 -0.83 6.97
C MET A 374 -7.56 -0.90 6.93
N LEU A 375 -8.16 -0.09 7.79
CA LEU A 375 -9.58 -0.04 8.11
C LEU A 375 -10.39 0.68 7.03
N VAL A 376 -11.58 0.15 6.72
CA VAL A 376 -12.56 0.74 5.79
C VAL A 376 -13.96 0.65 6.37
N PRO A 377 -14.75 1.73 6.33
CA PRO A 377 -16.21 1.66 6.31
C PRO A 377 -16.76 2.01 4.92
N ASP A 378 -17.34 1.05 4.20
CA ASP A 378 -18.02 1.22 2.89
C ASP A 378 -19.55 1.04 2.95
N SER A 379 -20.36 2.04 2.64
CA SER A 379 -21.65 1.81 1.95
C SER A 379 -22.22 3.12 1.40
N GLN A 380 -22.43 3.25 0.09
CA GLN A 380 -23.69 2.95 -0.65
C GLN A 380 -24.92 3.70 -0.07
N SER A 381 -25.83 4.35 -0.82
CA SER A 381 -26.49 3.97 -2.08
C SER A 381 -27.44 5.09 -2.60
N ASP A 382 -28.03 4.83 -3.79
CA ASP A 382 -29.36 5.25 -4.31
C ASP A 382 -29.50 6.62 -5.02
N GLY A 383 -30.22 6.76 -6.13
CA GLY A 383 -31.02 5.84 -6.94
C GLY A 383 -32.01 6.58 -7.87
N SER A 384 -32.34 5.96 -9.02
CA SER A 384 -33.55 6.16 -9.88
C SER A 384 -33.69 7.50 -10.65
N SER A 385 -34.31 7.64 -11.84
CA SER A 385 -35.07 6.74 -12.71
C SER A 385 -35.44 7.42 -14.05
N SER A 386 -35.58 6.60 -15.11
CA SER A 386 -36.59 6.62 -16.18
C SER A 386 -36.62 7.71 -17.29
N LEU A 387 -36.62 7.28 -18.58
CA LEU A 387 -37.82 7.20 -19.44
C LEU A 387 -37.52 6.90 -20.95
N LYS A 388 -38.27 5.93 -21.50
CA LYS A 388 -38.80 5.80 -22.89
C LYS A 388 -37.79 5.49 -24.03
N LYS A 389 -38.08 4.74 -25.10
CA LYS A 389 -39.23 4.03 -25.69
C LYS A 389 -38.62 3.09 -26.77
N GLU A 390 -38.90 1.80 -26.76
CA GLU A 390 -39.82 1.09 -27.67
C GLU A 390 -39.58 1.17 -29.19
N GLN A 391 -39.48 -0.03 -29.78
CA GLN A 391 -39.97 -0.51 -31.09
C GLN A 391 -39.18 -0.08 -32.33
N SER A 392 -38.59 -0.96 -33.14
CA SER A 392 -39.06 -2.13 -33.95
C SER A 392 -38.63 -1.79 -35.39
N GLY A 393 -38.28 -2.67 -36.33
CA GLY A 393 -38.09 -4.10 -36.44
C GLY A 393 -37.66 -4.40 -37.90
N ALA A 394 -37.11 -5.61 -38.11
CA ALA A 394 -37.08 -6.41 -39.36
C ALA A 394 -36.37 -5.82 -40.62
N ALA A 395 -35.25 -6.42 -41.06
CA ALA A 395 -35.15 -7.52 -42.06
C ALA A 395 -35.01 -6.95 -43.50
N SER A 396 -34.22 -7.45 -44.47
CA SER A 396 -33.52 -8.71 -44.70
C SER A 396 -32.62 -8.60 -45.96
N THR A 397 -31.59 -9.46 -46.03
CA THR A 397 -31.07 -10.23 -47.21
C THR A 397 -30.48 -9.49 -48.45
N VAL A 398 -29.15 -9.53 -48.76
CA VAL A 398 -28.29 -10.62 -49.36
C VAL A 398 -28.33 -10.61 -50.91
N PRO A 399 -27.26 -10.95 -51.69
CA PRO A 399 -25.82 -10.62 -51.69
C PRO A 399 -25.34 -10.24 -53.13
N GLU A 400 -24.02 -10.09 -53.37
CA GLU A 400 -23.26 -10.62 -54.54
C GLU A 400 -21.90 -9.91 -54.69
N ASP A 401 -20.83 -10.70 -54.68
CA ASP A 401 -19.47 -10.43 -55.21
C ASP A 401 -19.42 -11.08 -56.62
N PRO A 402 -18.51 -10.77 -57.59
CA PRO A 402 -17.06 -10.74 -57.35
C PRO A 402 -16.13 -9.94 -58.32
N GLN A 403 -14.86 -9.83 -57.91
CA GLN A 403 -13.60 -9.95 -58.69
C GLN A 403 -13.02 -8.81 -59.59
N VAL A 404 -11.86 -8.29 -59.11
CA VAL A 404 -10.49 -8.26 -59.70
C VAL A 404 -10.26 -7.68 -61.11
N ILE A 405 -9.31 -6.72 -61.25
CA ILE A 405 -8.07 -6.78 -62.06
C ILE A 405 -7.19 -5.53 -61.83
N GLN A 406 -5.88 -5.77 -61.92
CA GLN A 406 -4.70 -4.92 -61.72
C GLN A 406 -4.44 -3.82 -62.78
N ASP A 407 -3.50 -2.94 -62.42
CA ASP A 407 -2.34 -2.44 -63.21
C ASP A 407 -2.20 -0.93 -63.52
N VAL A 408 -1.14 -0.38 -62.90
CA VAL A 408 -0.01 0.49 -63.38
C VAL A 408 -0.29 1.52 -64.50
N ASP A 409 0.03 2.82 -64.28
CA ASP A 409 1.30 3.47 -64.67
C ASP A 409 1.34 5.00 -64.53
N ASN A 410 2.57 5.51 -64.48
CA ASN A 410 3.03 6.89 -64.29
C ASN A 410 2.82 7.84 -65.51
N VAL A 411 3.07 9.14 -65.26
CA VAL A 411 3.81 10.14 -66.09
C VAL A 411 3.05 11.46 -66.43
N ALA A 412 3.50 12.53 -65.75
CA ALA A 412 3.97 13.87 -66.18
C ALA A 412 3.16 14.86 -67.09
N LYS A 413 3.28 16.16 -66.66
CA LYS A 413 3.45 17.44 -67.41
C LYS A 413 2.29 17.92 -68.33
N GLU A 414 1.93 19.21 -68.48
CA GLU A 414 2.62 20.51 -68.67
C GLU A 414 1.58 21.65 -68.37
N ASP A 415 1.92 22.71 -67.62
CA ASP A 415 2.31 24.08 -68.02
C ASP A 415 1.21 25.03 -68.58
N GLU A 416 1.04 26.20 -67.92
CA GLU A 416 0.85 27.53 -68.58
C GLU A 416 1.08 28.72 -67.60
N GLU A 417 1.69 29.79 -68.14
CA GLU A 417 2.42 30.92 -67.50
C GLU A 417 1.61 32.20 -67.16
N LYS A 418 2.16 33.08 -66.28
CA LYS A 418 2.55 34.53 -66.47
C LYS A 418 2.72 35.30 -65.13
N LEU A 419 3.93 35.79 -64.77
CA LEU A 419 4.52 37.17 -64.87
C LEU A 419 3.66 38.30 -64.22
N GLU A 420 4.13 39.21 -63.33
CA GLU A 420 5.31 40.10 -63.34
C GLU A 420 5.83 40.55 -61.93
N ASP A 421 6.95 41.27 -61.95
CA ASP A 421 8.05 41.54 -60.99
C ASP A 421 7.93 42.66 -59.92
N ALA A 422 8.56 42.42 -58.74
CA ALA A 422 9.68 43.15 -58.05
C ALA A 422 9.63 44.69 -57.77
N PRO A 423 10.50 45.30 -56.91
CA PRO A 423 11.79 44.77 -56.41
C PRO A 423 12.33 45.13 -54.98
N SER A 424 13.26 44.28 -54.51
CA SER A 424 14.60 44.53 -53.87
C SER A 424 14.73 45.41 -52.59
N LEU A 425 15.61 45.12 -51.60
CA LEU A 425 17.08 45.04 -51.65
C LEU A 425 17.72 44.43 -50.36
N VAL A 426 18.67 43.50 -50.56
CA VAL A 426 20.08 43.45 -50.07
C VAL A 426 20.42 43.32 -48.57
N VAL A 427 21.15 42.24 -48.27
CA VAL A 427 22.08 42.04 -47.15
C VAL A 427 23.51 42.12 -47.67
N ALA A 428 24.43 42.79 -46.95
CA ALA A 428 25.87 42.49 -47.00
C ALA A 428 26.60 42.98 -45.73
N ASN A 429 27.25 42.03 -45.04
CA ASN A 429 28.58 41.97 -44.39
C ASN A 429 29.17 43.19 -43.65
N VAL A 430 29.90 42.97 -42.55
CA VAL A 430 31.39 42.88 -42.48
C VAL A 430 31.82 42.50 -41.05
N ASP A 431 32.91 41.72 -41.01
CA ASP A 431 33.70 41.14 -39.92
C ASP A 431 34.37 42.10 -38.89
N ASP A 432 34.96 41.43 -37.89
CA ASP A 432 36.28 41.67 -37.26
C ASP A 432 36.37 42.12 -35.77
N ALA A 433 36.83 41.14 -34.98
CA ALA A 433 38.11 41.10 -34.24
C ALA A 433 38.32 41.80 -32.87
N GLU A 434 38.83 40.99 -31.93
CA GLU A 434 39.86 41.26 -30.90
C GLU A 434 39.54 42.25 -29.76
N ALA A 435 39.97 42.13 -28.50
CA ALA A 435 40.87 41.23 -27.78
C ALA A 435 40.66 41.37 -26.24
N LYS A 436 41.27 40.43 -25.51
CA LYS A 436 41.46 40.26 -24.05
C LYS A 436 41.81 41.53 -23.24
N VAL A 437 41.53 41.51 -21.91
CA VAL A 437 42.53 41.53 -20.80
C VAL A 437 41.84 41.61 -19.42
N GLU A 438 42.38 40.83 -18.48
CA GLU A 438 42.10 40.73 -17.03
C GLU A 438 42.45 42.01 -16.26
N ASP A 439 41.75 42.31 -15.14
CA ASP A 439 42.34 42.36 -13.78
C ASP A 439 41.37 42.96 -12.72
N THR A 440 41.19 42.25 -11.60
CA THR A 440 40.74 42.73 -10.27
C THR A 440 41.85 43.60 -9.60
N PRO A 441 41.63 44.47 -8.57
CA PRO A 441 40.80 44.25 -7.37
C PRO A 441 40.12 45.47 -6.67
N HIS A 442 39.04 45.20 -5.89
CA HIS A 442 38.52 45.79 -4.62
C HIS A 442 38.69 47.29 -4.22
N PRO A 443 37.98 47.81 -3.18
CA PRO A 443 36.60 47.59 -2.66
C PRO A 443 35.87 48.94 -2.36
N LEU A 444 34.58 48.91 -1.98
CA LEU A 444 33.97 49.66 -0.85
C LEU A 444 32.50 50.07 -1.07
N GLU A 445 31.72 49.77 -0.03
CA GLU A 445 30.52 50.46 0.44
C GLU A 445 29.19 50.31 -0.31
N VAL A 446 28.50 49.25 0.14
CA VAL A 446 27.06 49.12 0.35
C VAL A 446 26.30 50.45 0.43
N LYS A 447 25.43 50.69 -0.56
CA LYS A 447 24.18 51.43 -0.38
C LYS A 447 23.04 50.61 -0.94
N ALA A 448 22.12 50.24 -0.05
CA ALA A 448 20.88 49.57 -0.35
C ALA A 448 20.07 50.37 -1.38
N SER A 449 19.82 49.77 -2.55
CA SER A 449 18.82 50.22 -3.50
C SER A 449 17.67 49.23 -3.49
N THR A 450 16.51 49.71 -3.05
CA THR A 450 15.19 49.10 -3.24
C THR A 450 14.97 48.77 -4.71
N ALA A 451 15.25 47.53 -5.08
CA ALA A 451 14.91 47.00 -6.39
C ALA A 451 13.42 46.63 -6.39
N THR A 452 12.60 47.50 -7.00
CA THR A 452 11.31 47.09 -7.54
C THR A 452 11.55 45.97 -8.54
N ASN A 453 11.26 44.73 -8.16
CA ASN A 453 11.26 43.57 -9.05
C ASN A 453 10.26 43.80 -10.19
N LYS A 454 10.76 44.23 -11.35
CA LYS A 454 10.07 44.00 -12.61
C LYS A 454 10.10 42.50 -12.85
N ALA A 455 8.94 41.85 -12.76
CA ALA A 455 8.76 40.45 -13.11
C ALA A 455 9.18 40.19 -14.56
N THR A 456 10.37 39.62 -14.75
CA THR A 456 10.67 38.82 -15.94
C THR A 456 9.89 37.52 -15.79
N GLY A 457 8.91 37.28 -16.66
CA GLY A 457 8.04 36.11 -16.59
C GLY A 457 8.84 34.81 -16.60
N LYS A 458 8.65 33.97 -15.58
CA LYS A 458 9.19 32.61 -15.55
C LYS A 458 8.53 31.81 -16.66
N THR A 459 9.30 31.37 -17.66
CA THR A 459 8.80 30.55 -18.77
C THR A 459 9.18 29.09 -18.57
N ILE A 460 8.20 28.20 -18.52
CA ILE A 460 8.42 26.75 -18.47
C ILE A 460 9.00 26.28 -19.82
N PRO A 461 10.08 25.47 -19.84
CA PRO A 461 10.67 24.95 -21.06
C PRO A 461 9.66 24.20 -21.95
N PRO A 462 9.92 24.09 -23.27
CA PRO A 462 9.11 23.23 -24.14
C PRO A 462 9.33 21.75 -23.79
N PRO A 463 8.35 20.87 -24.08
CA PRO A 463 8.50 19.43 -23.91
C PRO A 463 9.74 18.87 -24.63
N GLY A 464 10.42 17.91 -23.99
CA GLY A 464 11.48 17.12 -24.61
C GLY A 464 10.97 16.11 -25.65
N ASN A 465 11.84 15.18 -26.04
CA ASN A 465 11.48 14.12 -27.00
C ASN A 465 10.95 12.84 -26.33
N GLY A 466 11.17 12.68 -25.01
CA GLY A 466 10.69 11.54 -24.23
C GLY A 466 11.37 10.20 -24.54
N GLN A 467 12.53 10.20 -25.20
CA GLN A 467 13.17 8.97 -25.70
C GLN A 467 14.33 8.47 -24.83
N LYS A 468 14.89 9.32 -23.95
CA LYS A 468 16.10 8.99 -23.18
C LYS A 468 15.87 7.88 -22.14
N ILE A 469 14.63 7.67 -21.69
CA ILE A 469 14.26 6.52 -20.85
C ILE A 469 14.67 5.16 -21.47
N TYR A 470 14.66 5.02 -22.81
CA TYR A 470 15.06 3.77 -23.47
C TYR A 470 16.57 3.52 -23.46
N GLU A 471 17.36 4.59 -23.31
CA GLU A 471 18.81 4.51 -23.14
C GLU A 471 19.18 4.18 -21.69
N ILE A 472 18.40 4.71 -20.74
CA ILE A 472 18.54 4.43 -19.31
C ILE A 472 18.17 2.97 -19.02
N ASP A 473 17.10 2.46 -19.61
CA ASP A 473 16.66 1.07 -19.44
C ASP A 473 16.12 0.47 -20.74
N SER A 474 16.95 -0.37 -21.37
CA SER A 474 16.63 -1.05 -22.62
C SER A 474 15.44 -2.01 -22.54
N LEU A 475 15.04 -2.49 -21.35
CA LEU A 475 13.87 -3.37 -21.21
C LEU A 475 12.55 -2.64 -21.50
N LEU A 476 12.55 -1.30 -21.40
CA LEU A 476 11.39 -0.46 -21.73
C LEU A 476 11.05 -0.47 -23.22
N VAL A 477 11.99 -0.87 -24.09
CA VAL A 477 11.75 -0.98 -25.55
C VAL A 477 10.58 -1.93 -25.85
N GLY A 478 10.42 -3.01 -25.07
CA GLY A 478 9.31 -3.95 -25.19
C GLY A 478 7.93 -3.37 -24.84
N HIS A 479 7.88 -2.16 -24.29
CA HIS A 479 6.68 -1.46 -23.85
C HIS A 479 6.52 -0.08 -24.53
N ARG A 480 7.20 0.13 -25.66
CA ARG A 480 7.19 1.38 -26.42
C ARG A 480 5.78 1.88 -26.75
N ASP A 481 4.90 1.01 -27.23
CA ASP A 481 3.54 1.40 -27.61
C ASP A 481 2.81 2.14 -26.47
N HIS A 482 2.95 1.66 -25.23
CA HIS A 482 2.33 2.27 -24.07
C HIS A 482 3.03 3.57 -23.63
N LEU A 483 4.37 3.55 -23.58
CA LEU A 483 5.18 4.69 -23.14
C LEU A 483 5.13 5.87 -24.11
N ASP A 484 5.24 5.59 -25.42
CA ASP A 484 5.11 6.61 -26.48
C ASP A 484 3.68 7.15 -26.54
N TYR A 485 2.64 6.31 -26.33
CA TYR A 485 1.25 6.76 -26.21
C TYR A 485 1.07 7.73 -25.04
N ARG A 486 1.53 7.35 -23.85
CA ARG A 486 1.50 8.19 -22.64
C ARG A 486 2.21 9.53 -22.88
N TYR A 487 3.43 9.49 -23.41
CA TYR A 487 4.19 10.71 -23.70
C TYR A 487 3.50 11.59 -24.74
N GLY A 488 2.84 10.96 -25.72
CA GLY A 488 1.96 11.62 -26.69
C GLY A 488 0.78 12.34 -26.04
N GLN A 489 0.11 11.74 -25.05
CA GLN A 489 -0.97 12.38 -24.31
C GLN A 489 -0.49 13.59 -23.51
N TYR A 490 0.66 13.47 -22.83
CA TYR A 490 1.30 14.59 -22.15
C TYR A 490 1.57 15.76 -23.09
N LYS A 491 2.24 15.53 -24.23
CA LYS A 491 2.52 16.58 -25.21
C LYS A 491 1.25 17.22 -25.76
N ARG A 492 0.25 16.41 -26.11
CA ARG A 492 -1.04 16.89 -26.62
C ARG A 492 -1.70 17.85 -25.62
N LEU A 493 -1.83 17.45 -24.36
CA LEU A 493 -2.41 18.31 -23.32
C LEU A 493 -1.57 19.57 -23.08
N ARG A 494 -0.24 19.44 -23.07
CA ARG A 494 0.67 20.59 -22.92
C ARG A 494 0.49 21.62 -24.05
N GLU A 495 0.36 21.16 -25.28
CA GLU A 495 0.11 21.99 -26.47
C GLU A 495 -1.28 22.64 -26.44
N GLU A 496 -2.32 21.90 -26.04
CA GLU A 496 -3.68 22.43 -25.87
C GLU A 496 -3.72 23.53 -24.80
N ILE A 497 -3.06 23.33 -23.65
CA ILE A 497 -2.95 24.34 -22.59
C ILE A 497 -2.20 25.58 -23.10
N ASN A 498 -1.11 25.40 -23.84
CA ASN A 498 -0.39 26.51 -24.47
C ASN A 498 -1.31 27.31 -25.41
N LYS A 499 -2.08 26.61 -26.24
CA LYS A 499 -2.94 27.22 -27.26
C LYS A 499 -4.15 27.95 -26.66
N TYR A 500 -4.83 27.35 -25.69
CA TYR A 500 -6.14 27.84 -25.20
C TYR A 500 -6.06 28.64 -23.90
N GLU A 501 -5.00 28.46 -23.09
CA GLU A 501 -4.90 29.06 -21.75
C GLU A 501 -3.68 29.97 -21.58
N GLY A 502 -2.81 30.06 -22.59
CA GLY A 502 -1.57 30.84 -22.50
C GLY A 502 -0.41 30.09 -21.82
N GLY A 503 -0.52 28.77 -21.69
CA GLY A 503 0.51 27.88 -21.14
C GLY A 503 0.32 27.51 -19.67
N LEU A 504 1.09 26.52 -19.21
CA LEU A 504 0.98 25.96 -17.85
C LEU A 504 1.16 27.02 -16.76
N GLU A 505 2.00 28.03 -16.99
CA GLU A 505 2.16 29.16 -16.07
C GLU A 505 0.81 29.87 -15.86
N VAL A 506 0.17 30.35 -16.91
CA VAL A 506 -1.11 31.08 -16.78
C VAL A 506 -2.23 30.14 -16.30
N PHE A 507 -2.24 28.90 -16.79
CA PHE A 507 -3.27 27.91 -16.45
C PHE A 507 -3.31 27.55 -14.96
N SER A 508 -2.14 27.46 -14.32
CA SER A 508 -1.99 27.16 -12.89
C SER A 508 -2.29 28.35 -11.96
N ARG A 509 -2.67 29.52 -12.48
CA ARG A 509 -3.15 30.67 -11.68
C ARG A 509 -4.66 30.70 -11.57
N GLY A 510 -5.30 29.53 -11.59
CA GLY A 510 -6.76 29.40 -11.47
C GLY A 510 -7.32 30.09 -10.23
N TYR A 511 -6.57 30.09 -9.11
CA TYR A 511 -6.94 30.77 -7.86
C TYR A 511 -7.00 32.31 -7.95
N GLU A 512 -6.50 32.90 -9.04
CA GLU A 512 -6.66 34.34 -9.32
C GLU A 512 -7.91 34.64 -10.16
N LYS A 513 -8.60 33.59 -10.63
CA LYS A 513 -9.85 33.69 -11.40
C LYS A 513 -11.03 33.11 -10.62
N PHE A 514 -10.86 31.92 -10.04
CA PHE A 514 -11.85 31.16 -9.29
C PHE A 514 -11.79 31.45 -7.79
N GLY A 515 -12.89 31.16 -7.08
CA GLY A 515 -13.06 31.56 -5.69
C GLY A 515 -13.24 33.06 -5.56
N PHE A 516 -12.87 33.61 -4.40
CA PHE A 516 -12.97 35.04 -4.14
C PHE A 516 -11.71 35.79 -4.58
N THR A 517 -11.91 36.79 -5.42
CA THR A 517 -10.84 37.68 -5.91
C THR A 517 -11.17 39.13 -5.59
N ARG A 518 -10.22 39.83 -4.96
CA ARG A 518 -10.39 41.22 -4.52
C ARG A 518 -9.83 42.17 -5.58
N SER A 519 -10.57 43.25 -5.87
CA SER A 519 -10.12 44.37 -6.70
C SER A 519 -10.36 45.70 -5.99
N ALA A 520 -9.82 46.80 -6.54
CA ALA A 520 -10.09 48.14 -6.02
C ALA A 520 -11.59 48.53 -6.03
N LYS A 521 -12.40 47.90 -6.89
CA LYS A 521 -13.83 48.23 -7.07
C LYS A 521 -14.77 47.34 -6.26
N GLY A 522 -14.34 46.17 -5.83
CA GLY A 522 -15.22 45.14 -5.28
C GLY A 522 -14.61 43.74 -5.27
N ILE A 523 -15.43 42.75 -4.96
CA ILE A 523 -15.08 41.33 -4.89
C ILE A 523 -15.75 40.59 -6.05
N THR A 524 -14.98 39.81 -6.81
CA THR A 524 -15.56 38.86 -7.77
C THR A 524 -15.49 37.47 -7.15
N TYR A 525 -16.61 36.74 -7.21
CA TYR A 525 -16.66 35.33 -6.85
C TYR A 525 -16.98 34.51 -8.10
N ARG A 526 -16.16 33.48 -8.39
CA ARG A 526 -16.39 32.52 -9.48
C ARG A 526 -16.35 31.09 -8.97
N GLU A 527 -17.23 30.26 -9.51
CA GLU A 527 -17.29 28.84 -9.17
C GLU A 527 -17.65 27.98 -10.38
N TRP A 528 -16.95 26.85 -10.54
CA TRP A 528 -17.31 25.87 -11.57
C TRP A 528 -18.37 24.93 -11.01
N ALA A 529 -19.57 24.93 -11.59
CA ALA A 529 -20.67 24.08 -11.19
C ALA A 529 -21.63 23.88 -12.38
N PRO A 530 -21.22 23.10 -13.40
CA PRO A 530 -21.98 22.95 -14.64
C PRO A 530 -23.31 22.22 -14.42
N GLY A 531 -23.43 21.36 -13.41
CA GLY A 531 -24.67 20.68 -13.06
C GLY A 531 -25.72 21.57 -12.37
N ALA A 532 -25.32 22.72 -11.79
CA ALA A 532 -26.25 23.62 -11.13
C ALA A 532 -27.18 24.32 -12.13
N LYS A 533 -28.45 24.49 -11.77
CA LYS A 533 -29.47 25.23 -12.55
C LYS A 533 -29.52 26.70 -12.19
N SER A 534 -29.24 27.03 -10.94
CA SER A 534 -29.08 28.38 -10.42
C SER A 534 -28.08 28.37 -9.28
N ALA A 535 -27.37 29.47 -9.08
CA ALA A 535 -26.47 29.67 -7.95
C ALA A 535 -26.62 31.06 -7.35
N SER A 536 -26.48 31.16 -6.03
CA SER A 536 -26.43 32.42 -5.27
C SER A 536 -25.29 32.35 -4.26
N LEU A 537 -24.59 33.46 -4.06
CA LEU A 537 -23.63 33.60 -2.98
C LEU A 537 -24.36 34.00 -1.68
N ILE A 538 -24.13 33.28 -0.59
CA ILE A 538 -24.78 33.54 0.70
C ILE A 538 -23.75 33.63 1.82
N GLY A 539 -24.04 34.39 2.86
CA GLY A 539 -23.18 34.48 4.03
C GLY A 539 -23.63 35.53 5.03
N ASP A 540 -22.77 35.79 6.03
CA ASP A 540 -23.06 36.78 7.05
C ASP A 540 -23.28 38.18 6.44
N PHE A 541 -22.58 38.52 5.35
CA PHE A 541 -22.65 39.82 4.67
C PHE A 541 -24.03 40.15 4.08
N ASN A 542 -24.84 39.14 3.74
CA ASN A 542 -26.18 39.32 3.17
C ASN A 542 -27.29 38.68 4.03
N ASN A 543 -27.00 38.44 5.33
CA ASN A 543 -27.90 37.78 6.28
C ASN A 543 -28.39 36.40 5.78
N TRP A 544 -27.54 35.67 5.05
CA TRP A 544 -27.85 34.36 4.49
C TRP A 544 -29.08 34.38 3.54
N ASN A 545 -29.36 35.52 2.92
CA ASN A 545 -30.50 35.67 2.01
C ASN A 545 -30.22 35.04 0.65
N THR A 546 -30.94 33.97 0.34
CA THR A 546 -30.75 33.16 -0.89
C THR A 546 -31.09 33.89 -2.19
N ASN A 547 -31.81 35.01 -2.11
CA ASN A 547 -32.32 35.75 -3.26
C ASN A 547 -31.59 37.08 -3.48
N ALA A 548 -30.63 37.44 -2.61
CA ALA A 548 -29.95 38.74 -2.67
C ALA A 548 -28.88 38.78 -3.76
N ASP A 549 -27.99 37.79 -3.78
CA ASP A 549 -26.74 37.81 -4.56
C ASP A 549 -26.71 36.62 -5.55
N VAL A 550 -27.61 36.65 -6.53
CA VAL A 550 -27.74 35.62 -7.58
C VAL A 550 -26.60 35.72 -8.59
N MET A 551 -26.02 34.59 -8.96
CA MET A 551 -24.88 34.48 -9.88
C MET A 551 -25.34 34.26 -11.33
N THR A 552 -24.47 34.58 -12.29
CA THR A 552 -24.69 34.34 -13.73
C THR A 552 -23.74 33.26 -14.25
N GLN A 553 -24.25 32.29 -15.00
CA GLN A 553 -23.48 31.20 -15.60
C GLN A 553 -22.99 31.57 -17.02
N ASN A 554 -21.78 31.14 -17.37
CA ASN A 554 -21.27 31.19 -18.74
C ASN A 554 -21.42 29.86 -19.49
N ASP A 555 -21.00 29.82 -20.76
CA ASP A 555 -21.15 28.64 -21.64
C ASP A 555 -20.38 27.38 -21.17
N PHE A 556 -19.43 27.52 -20.25
CA PHE A 556 -18.64 26.41 -19.69
C PHE A 556 -19.11 25.96 -18.31
N GLY A 557 -20.25 26.48 -17.85
CA GLY A 557 -20.82 26.14 -16.55
C GLY A 557 -20.14 26.82 -15.36
N VAL A 558 -19.38 27.90 -15.60
CA VAL A 558 -18.80 28.73 -14.55
C VAL A 558 -19.78 29.82 -14.14
N TRP A 559 -20.10 29.86 -12.86
CA TRP A 559 -20.95 30.88 -12.24
C TRP A 559 -20.10 32.05 -11.74
N GLU A 560 -20.56 33.28 -11.96
CA GLU A 560 -19.87 34.51 -11.53
C GLU A 560 -20.84 35.48 -10.85
N ILE A 561 -20.34 36.22 -9.86
CA ILE A 561 -20.95 37.45 -9.35
C ILE A 561 -19.87 38.48 -9.00
N PHE A 562 -20.18 39.75 -9.25
CA PHE A 562 -19.38 40.88 -8.80
C PHE A 562 -20.13 41.68 -7.74
N LEU A 563 -19.52 41.81 -6.55
CA LEU A 563 -20.03 42.59 -5.43
C LEU A 563 -19.23 43.90 -5.32
N PRO A 564 -19.81 45.07 -5.65
CA PRO A 564 -19.12 46.35 -5.52
C PRO A 564 -18.85 46.68 -4.06
N ASN A 565 -17.83 47.50 -3.80
CA ASN A 565 -17.60 48.05 -2.46
C ASN A 565 -18.84 48.79 -1.95
N ASN A 566 -18.98 48.83 -0.62
CA ASN A 566 -19.99 49.63 0.04
C ASN A 566 -19.79 51.12 -0.26
N ALA A 567 -20.81 51.94 -0.02
CA ALA A 567 -20.77 53.38 -0.29
C ALA A 567 -19.64 54.12 0.45
N ASP A 568 -19.16 53.58 1.58
CA ASP A 568 -18.03 54.08 2.36
C ASP A 568 -16.65 53.58 1.87
N GLY A 569 -16.62 52.78 0.81
CA GLY A 569 -15.40 52.19 0.24
C GLY A 569 -14.98 50.86 0.88
N SER A 570 -15.65 50.40 1.93
CA SER A 570 -15.34 49.12 2.58
C SER A 570 -15.69 47.91 1.67
N PRO A 571 -15.03 46.75 1.86
CA PRO A 571 -15.35 45.53 1.12
C PRO A 571 -16.80 45.07 1.34
N ALA A 572 -17.45 44.57 0.28
CA ALA A 572 -18.80 44.03 0.35
C ALA A 572 -18.95 42.83 1.31
N ILE A 573 -17.90 42.00 1.39
CA ILE A 573 -17.80 40.89 2.33
C ILE A 573 -16.69 41.25 3.32
N PRO A 574 -16.99 41.48 4.61
CA PRO A 574 -15.98 41.73 5.62
C PRO A 574 -15.07 40.52 5.83
N HIS A 575 -13.78 40.75 6.10
CA HIS A 575 -12.85 39.68 6.51
C HIS A 575 -13.42 38.89 7.70
N GLY A 576 -13.28 37.57 7.64
CA GLY A 576 -13.76 36.67 8.69
C GLY A 576 -15.25 36.31 8.59
N SER A 577 -15.98 36.86 7.62
CA SER A 577 -17.38 36.49 7.39
C SER A 577 -17.50 35.03 6.94
N ARG A 578 -18.54 34.34 7.42
CA ARG A 578 -18.91 33.03 6.88
C ARG A 578 -19.56 33.20 5.52
N VAL A 579 -19.22 32.30 4.60
CA VAL A 579 -19.70 32.28 3.22
C VAL A 579 -19.98 30.85 2.75
N LYS A 580 -21.02 30.70 1.92
CA LYS A 580 -21.36 29.49 1.16
C LYS A 580 -21.89 29.87 -0.22
N VAL A 581 -21.84 28.94 -1.16
CA VAL A 581 -22.59 29.04 -2.41
C VAL A 581 -23.82 28.15 -2.32
N ARG A 582 -25.00 28.73 -2.54
CA ARG A 582 -26.26 28.00 -2.65
C ARG A 582 -26.49 27.65 -4.10
N MET A 583 -26.81 26.39 -4.38
CA MET A 583 -27.07 25.89 -5.72
C MET A 583 -28.38 25.11 -5.75
N ASP A 584 -29.19 25.35 -6.79
CA ASP A 584 -30.26 24.42 -7.19
C ASP A 584 -29.64 23.36 -8.10
N THR A 585 -29.45 22.15 -7.59
CA THR A 585 -28.74 21.07 -8.27
C THR A 585 -29.72 19.97 -8.73
N PRO A 586 -29.29 19.01 -9.59
CA PRO A 586 -30.10 17.86 -9.94
C PRO A 586 -30.47 16.99 -8.72
N SER A 587 -29.65 17.01 -7.67
CA SER A 587 -29.87 16.31 -6.40
C SER A 587 -30.69 17.12 -5.37
N GLY A 588 -31.11 18.34 -5.72
CA GLY A 588 -31.84 19.26 -4.83
C GLY A 588 -31.04 20.51 -4.47
N ILE A 589 -31.60 21.34 -3.59
CA ILE A 589 -30.96 22.58 -3.15
C ILE A 589 -29.85 22.24 -2.16
N LYS A 590 -28.65 22.79 -2.39
CA LYS A 590 -27.46 22.55 -1.56
C LYS A 590 -26.73 23.86 -1.26
N ASP A 591 -26.27 24.01 -0.01
CA ASP A 591 -25.34 25.07 0.39
C ASP A 591 -23.95 24.46 0.58
N SER A 592 -23.00 24.82 -0.27
CA SER A 592 -21.64 24.26 -0.28
C SER A 592 -20.60 25.30 0.16
N ILE A 593 -19.52 24.84 0.81
CA ILE A 593 -18.32 25.65 0.97
C ILE A 593 -17.69 25.82 -0.43
N PRO A 594 -17.29 27.04 -0.86
CA PRO A 594 -16.65 27.24 -2.16
C PRO A 594 -15.45 26.33 -2.37
N ALA A 595 -15.31 25.71 -3.55
CA ALA A 595 -14.25 24.75 -3.82
C ALA A 595 -12.84 25.37 -3.69
N TRP A 596 -12.75 26.67 -3.97
CA TRP A 596 -11.53 27.47 -3.93
C TRP A 596 -11.40 28.31 -2.64
N ILE A 597 -12.09 27.92 -1.55
CA ILE A 597 -12.01 28.65 -0.29
C ILE A 597 -10.60 28.61 0.28
N LYS A 598 -10.12 29.75 0.78
CA LYS A 598 -8.77 29.89 1.35
C LYS A 598 -8.70 29.56 2.84
N PHE A 599 -9.85 29.49 3.51
CA PHE A 599 -9.94 29.18 4.93
C PHE A 599 -11.34 28.69 5.28
N SER A 600 -11.45 27.72 6.17
CA SER A 600 -12.73 27.21 6.66
C SER A 600 -12.62 26.87 8.14
N ILE A 601 -13.69 27.05 8.91
CA ILE A 601 -13.71 26.80 10.36
C ILE A 601 -14.95 26.02 10.74
N GLN A 602 -14.81 25.07 11.67
CA GLN A 602 -15.91 24.49 12.41
C GLN A 602 -16.19 25.31 13.67
N ALA A 603 -17.34 25.96 13.75
CA ALA A 603 -17.70 26.73 14.93
C ALA A 603 -18.00 25.80 16.11
N PRO A 604 -17.69 26.19 17.37
CA PRO A 604 -17.98 25.37 18.53
C PRO A 604 -19.47 24.98 18.61
N GLY A 605 -19.75 23.68 18.65
CA GLY A 605 -21.11 23.14 18.71
C GLY A 605 -21.81 22.98 17.36
N GLU A 606 -21.20 23.42 16.25
CA GLU A 606 -21.67 23.14 14.90
C GLU A 606 -21.04 21.83 14.39
N ILE A 607 -21.85 21.01 13.69
CA ILE A 607 -21.35 19.82 12.99
C ILE A 607 -20.60 20.21 11.72
N PRO A 608 -21.16 21.01 10.79
CA PRO A 608 -20.48 21.35 9.54
C PRO A 608 -19.42 22.44 9.71
N TYR A 609 -18.47 22.45 8.77
CA TYR A 609 -17.57 23.57 8.56
C TYR A 609 -18.29 24.70 7.81
N ASN A 610 -17.74 25.91 7.94
CA ASN A 610 -18.13 27.06 7.14
C ASN A 610 -16.91 27.60 6.40
N GLY A 611 -17.10 27.98 5.13
CA GLY A 611 -16.10 28.77 4.41
C GLY A 611 -15.97 30.13 5.06
N ILE A 612 -14.75 30.61 5.23
CA ILE A 612 -14.44 31.92 5.79
C ILE A 612 -13.82 32.77 4.69
N TYR A 613 -14.42 33.93 4.43
CA TYR A 613 -13.79 34.92 3.55
C TYR A 613 -12.55 35.49 4.23
N TYR A 614 -11.38 35.06 3.77
CA TYR A 614 -10.10 35.37 4.39
C TYR A 614 -9.33 36.41 3.56
N ASP A 615 -9.52 37.68 3.92
CA ASP A 615 -8.80 38.85 3.34
C ASP A 615 -8.32 39.79 4.46
N PRO A 616 -7.31 39.39 5.26
CA PRO A 616 -6.87 40.16 6.43
C PRO A 616 -6.38 41.56 6.01
N PRO A 617 -6.67 42.61 6.80
CA PRO A 617 -6.28 43.98 6.47
C PRO A 617 -4.76 44.16 6.44
N GLU A 618 -4.29 45.05 5.57
CA GLU A 618 -2.90 45.54 5.57
C GLU A 618 -2.69 46.49 6.76
N GLU A 619 -1.51 46.46 7.38
CA GLU A 619 -1.20 47.22 8.59
C GLU A 619 -1.44 48.73 8.39
N VAL A 620 -2.38 49.32 9.14
CA VAL A 620 -2.49 50.79 9.23
C VAL A 620 -1.54 51.25 10.33
N CYS A 621 -0.29 51.54 9.93
CA CYS A 621 0.69 52.19 10.80
C CYS A 621 0.23 53.64 11.09
N SER A 622 -0.66 53.82 12.08
CA SER A 622 -0.99 55.12 12.66
C SER A 622 -0.11 55.33 13.89
N SER A 623 0.76 56.34 13.81
CA SER A 623 1.83 56.68 14.73
C SER A 623 1.42 57.15 16.14
N GLU A 624 0.20 56.89 16.61
CA GLU A 624 -0.34 57.52 17.83
C GLU A 624 -0.70 56.57 18.99
N LYS A 625 -0.40 55.27 18.92
CA LYS A 625 -0.69 54.34 20.05
C LYS A 625 0.47 53.46 20.51
N LYS A 626 1.71 53.97 20.47
CA LYS A 626 2.84 53.40 21.22
C LYS A 626 2.98 54.05 22.61
N SER A 627 1.99 53.88 23.47
CA SER A 627 2.21 53.98 24.91
C SER A 627 1.08 53.29 25.65
N VAL A 628 1.44 52.50 26.66
CA VAL A 628 0.57 51.76 27.59
C VAL A 628 0.14 50.38 27.09
N MET A 629 0.93 49.36 27.43
CA MET A 629 0.49 48.25 28.28
C MET A 629 1.67 47.32 28.60
N LEU A 630 2.21 47.51 29.80
CA LEU A 630 3.00 46.53 30.54
C LEU A 630 2.05 45.82 31.49
N ASP A 631 2.22 44.49 31.58
CA ASP A 631 1.90 43.61 32.71
C ASP A 631 0.42 43.45 33.13
N THR A 632 -0.11 42.23 32.97
CA THR A 632 -0.70 41.40 34.05
C THR A 632 -1.25 40.07 33.50
N GLY A 633 -0.68 38.96 33.98
CA GLY A 633 -1.44 37.91 34.69
C GLY A 633 -2.37 36.95 33.93
N ARG A 634 -2.14 35.65 34.17
CA ARG A 634 -2.86 34.44 33.72
C ARG A 634 -4.33 34.36 34.18
N ASP A 635 -5.07 33.52 33.46
CA ASP A 635 -6.40 32.92 33.70
C ASP A 635 -7.66 33.77 33.45
N ALA A 636 -8.28 33.54 32.28
CA ALA A 636 -9.72 33.24 32.12
C ALA A 636 -10.11 33.10 30.62
N GLY A 637 -10.67 31.95 30.24
CA GLY A 637 -11.67 31.80 29.16
C GLY A 637 -11.23 32.10 27.71
N ALA A 638 -10.73 31.08 27.02
CA ALA A 638 -10.44 31.10 25.58
C ALA A 638 -11.72 31.07 24.72
N LEU A 639 -12.52 32.16 24.71
CA LEU A 639 -13.40 32.53 23.59
C LEU A 639 -13.91 33.98 23.77
N GLY A 640 -13.01 34.95 23.64
CA GLY A 640 -13.41 36.35 23.73
C GLY A 640 -12.30 37.32 23.32
N ARG A 641 -12.43 37.88 22.12
CA ARG A 641 -11.53 38.86 21.45
C ARG A 641 -10.20 38.28 20.93
N ARG A 642 -10.27 37.60 19.77
CA ARG A 642 -9.09 37.47 18.91
C ARG A 642 -8.73 38.86 18.36
N LYS A 643 -7.45 39.24 18.50
CA LYS A 643 -6.83 40.36 17.78
C LYS A 643 -7.09 40.17 16.28
N ALA A 644 -7.38 41.22 15.52
CA ALA A 644 -7.58 41.10 14.07
C ALA A 644 -6.36 40.43 13.44
N ALA A 645 -6.56 39.36 12.67
CA ALA A 645 -5.48 38.70 11.94
C ALA A 645 -4.93 39.71 10.91
N GLU A 646 -3.62 39.95 10.95
CA GLU A 646 -2.90 40.85 10.06
C GLU A 646 -2.25 40.03 8.94
N LYS A 647 -2.22 40.57 7.72
CA LYS A 647 -1.65 39.89 6.56
C LYS A 647 -0.14 39.69 6.74
N TYR A 648 0.34 38.45 6.67
CA TYR A 648 1.74 38.12 6.83
C TYR A 648 2.55 38.37 5.55
N VAL A 649 3.78 38.86 5.72
CA VAL A 649 4.75 39.09 4.65
C VAL A 649 6.02 38.33 4.97
N PHE A 650 6.41 37.38 4.11
CA PHE A 650 7.66 36.63 4.23
C PHE A 650 8.86 37.58 4.29
N GLN A 651 9.77 37.33 5.23
CA GLN A 651 10.98 38.12 5.43
C GLN A 651 12.23 37.38 4.96
N HIS A 652 12.17 36.06 4.84
CA HIS A 652 13.31 35.20 4.53
C HIS A 652 13.15 34.58 3.15
N SER A 653 14.28 34.40 2.45
CA SER A 653 14.30 33.68 1.17
C SER A 653 14.29 32.17 1.41
N GLN A 654 13.67 31.44 0.49
CA GLN A 654 13.73 29.97 0.46
C GLN A 654 15.21 29.50 0.44
N PRO A 655 15.58 28.49 1.23
CA PRO A 655 16.92 27.90 1.19
C PRO A 655 17.19 27.21 -0.15
N SER A 656 18.48 27.09 -0.52
CA SER A 656 18.88 26.29 -1.69
C SER A 656 18.67 24.81 -1.46
N ARG A 657 18.34 24.05 -2.52
CA ARG A 657 18.17 22.60 -2.44
C ARG A 657 19.48 21.93 -1.97
N PRO A 658 19.46 21.16 -0.86
CA PRO A 658 20.64 20.43 -0.41
C PRO A 658 20.92 19.25 -1.34
N LYS A 659 22.18 18.77 -1.35
CA LYS A 659 22.56 17.59 -2.15
C LYS A 659 21.81 16.33 -1.72
N SER A 660 21.74 16.10 -0.41
CA SER A 660 20.99 15.00 0.21
C SER A 660 19.92 15.56 1.16
N LEU A 661 18.75 14.93 1.16
CA LEU A 661 17.64 15.33 2.02
C LEU A 661 17.69 14.53 3.33
N ARG A 662 17.66 15.25 4.45
CA ARG A 662 17.48 14.72 5.80
C ARG A 662 16.20 15.31 6.35
N ILE A 663 15.13 14.54 6.18
CA ILE A 663 13.75 14.97 6.33
C ILE A 663 13.24 14.60 7.72
N TYR A 664 12.69 15.58 8.42
CA TYR A 664 11.91 15.39 9.64
C TYR A 664 10.42 15.44 9.31
N GLU A 665 9.75 14.30 9.28
CA GLU A 665 8.32 14.19 9.02
C GLU A 665 7.53 14.52 10.29
N ALA A 666 6.59 15.45 10.18
CA ALA A 666 5.90 16.03 11.31
C ALA A 666 4.42 16.33 11.02
N HIS A 667 3.61 16.21 12.07
CA HIS A 667 2.21 16.63 12.09
C HIS A 667 2.02 17.70 13.17
N VAL A 668 1.70 18.93 12.75
CA VAL A 668 1.60 20.10 13.65
C VAL A 668 0.68 19.82 14.83
N GLY A 669 -0.56 19.39 14.58
CA GLY A 669 -1.56 19.26 15.64
C GLY A 669 -1.22 18.29 16.78
N MET A 670 -0.31 17.33 16.61
CA MET A 670 0.07 16.37 17.66
C MET A 670 1.51 16.55 18.17
N SER A 671 2.14 17.68 17.84
CA SER A 671 3.51 18.03 18.24
C SER A 671 3.62 18.65 19.64
N SER A 672 2.51 18.78 20.37
CA SER A 672 2.50 19.24 21.76
C SER A 672 2.88 18.12 22.72
N THR A 673 3.51 18.45 23.85
CA THR A 673 3.69 17.52 24.99
C THR A 673 2.41 17.33 25.78
N GLU A 674 1.54 18.33 25.82
CA GLU A 674 0.21 18.24 26.40
C GLU A 674 -0.77 17.55 25.43
N PRO A 675 -1.80 16.82 25.93
CA PRO A 675 -2.82 16.15 25.11
C PRO A 675 -3.83 17.17 24.54
N LYS A 676 -3.36 18.01 23.62
CA LYS A 676 -4.12 19.05 22.93
C LYS A 676 -3.71 19.11 21.45
N ILE A 677 -4.55 19.73 20.63
CA ILE A 677 -4.14 20.12 19.27
C ILE A 677 -3.16 21.29 19.39
N ASN A 678 -1.92 21.10 18.93
CA ASN A 678 -0.90 22.14 18.90
C ASN A 678 -1.14 23.15 17.77
N THR A 679 -0.59 24.35 17.90
CA THR A 679 -0.73 25.40 16.89
C THR A 679 0.49 25.52 15.96
N TYR A 680 0.30 26.18 14.80
CA TYR A 680 1.39 26.54 13.90
C TYR A 680 2.44 27.43 14.61
N ALA A 681 2.00 28.36 15.46
CA ALA A 681 2.89 29.23 16.22
C ALA A 681 3.72 28.45 17.26
N GLU A 682 3.11 27.51 18.00
CA GLU A 682 3.83 26.66 18.95
C GLU A 682 4.82 25.72 18.21
N PHE A 683 4.44 25.13 17.08
CA PHE A 683 5.37 24.34 16.27
C PHE A 683 6.55 25.17 15.77
N ARG A 684 6.28 26.40 15.30
CA ARG A 684 7.29 27.36 14.86
C ARG A 684 8.32 27.64 15.95
N ASP A 685 7.85 27.92 17.16
CA ASP A 685 8.71 28.41 18.24
C ASP A 685 9.40 27.28 19.02
N ASP A 686 8.73 26.14 19.19
CA ASP A 686 9.22 25.06 20.07
C ASP A 686 9.82 23.88 19.29
N VAL A 687 9.30 23.56 18.09
CA VAL A 687 9.65 22.32 17.37
C VAL A 687 10.68 22.57 16.28
N LEU A 688 10.55 23.63 15.48
CA LEU A 688 11.54 23.94 14.43
C LEU A 688 12.99 24.09 14.96
N PRO A 689 13.25 24.77 16.10
CA PRO A 689 14.59 24.86 16.64
C PRO A 689 15.16 23.50 17.05
N ARG A 690 14.32 22.60 17.56
CA ARG A 690 14.69 21.21 17.85
C ARG A 690 15.10 20.47 16.58
N ILE A 691 14.29 20.55 15.52
CA ILE A 691 14.59 19.88 14.24
C ILE A 691 15.94 20.37 13.70
N LYS A 692 16.17 21.69 13.71
CA LYS A 692 17.45 22.27 13.28
C LYS A 692 18.62 21.78 14.14
N LYS A 693 18.45 21.74 15.47
CA LYS A 693 19.47 21.27 16.41
C LYS A 693 19.84 19.80 16.18
N LEU A 694 18.89 18.97 15.77
CA LEU A 694 19.12 17.55 15.45
C LEU A 694 19.90 17.36 14.13
N GLY A 695 20.04 18.38 13.28
CA GLY A 695 20.84 18.31 12.05
C GLY A 695 20.04 17.97 10.77
N TYR A 696 18.72 17.84 10.88
CA TYR A 696 17.83 17.77 9.72
C TYR A 696 17.89 19.07 8.91
N ASN A 697 17.68 18.96 7.59
CA ASN A 697 17.70 20.09 6.65
C ASN A 697 16.37 20.32 5.93
N ALA A 698 15.40 19.42 6.12
CA ALA A 698 14.06 19.52 5.57
C ALA A 698 13.01 19.07 6.59
N VAL A 699 11.80 19.64 6.51
CA VAL A 699 10.62 19.26 7.28
C VAL A 699 9.54 18.82 6.30
N GLN A 700 9.01 17.60 6.45
CA GLN A 700 7.81 17.16 5.73
C GLN A 700 6.59 17.45 6.63
N LEU A 701 5.77 18.43 6.25
CA LEU A 701 4.56 18.79 6.98
C LEU A 701 3.34 18.05 6.44
N MET A 702 2.84 17.14 7.26
CA MET A 702 1.62 16.39 7.02
C MET A 702 0.37 17.21 7.41
N ALA A 703 -0.79 16.80 6.90
CA ALA A 703 -2.11 17.27 7.34
C ALA A 703 -2.33 18.81 7.24
N ILE A 704 -1.73 19.45 6.23
CA ILE A 704 -1.89 20.89 5.99
C ILE A 704 -3.19 21.20 5.27
N GLN A 705 -3.53 20.49 4.18
CA GLN A 705 -4.81 20.69 3.50
C GLN A 705 -5.96 20.39 4.47
N GLU A 706 -6.97 21.24 4.50
CA GLU A 706 -8.05 21.10 5.47
C GLU A 706 -8.80 19.77 5.26
N HIS A 707 -9.02 19.08 6.37
CA HIS A 707 -9.68 17.79 6.44
C HIS A 707 -10.63 17.79 7.65
N SER A 708 -11.90 17.45 7.47
CA SER A 708 -12.90 17.54 8.55
C SER A 708 -12.77 16.41 9.58
N TYR A 709 -12.20 15.27 9.19
CA TYR A 709 -11.94 14.15 10.09
C TYR A 709 -10.49 14.14 10.58
N TYR A 710 -10.25 14.60 11.81
CA TYR A 710 -8.87 14.74 12.35
C TYR A 710 -8.10 13.41 12.41
N ALA A 711 -8.80 12.30 12.69
CA ALA A 711 -8.16 10.97 12.71
C ALA A 711 -7.90 10.39 11.31
N SER A 712 -8.25 11.09 10.23
CA SER A 712 -7.74 10.77 8.89
C SER A 712 -6.27 11.10 8.72
N PHE A 713 -5.66 11.79 9.69
CA PHE A 713 -4.27 12.20 9.67
C PHE A 713 -3.90 13.13 8.51
N GLY A 714 -4.90 13.78 7.90
CA GLY A 714 -4.73 14.67 6.75
C GLY A 714 -5.18 14.09 5.42
N TYR A 715 -5.38 12.77 5.31
CA TYR A 715 -5.60 12.11 4.02
C TYR A 715 -6.99 12.35 3.43
N HIS A 716 -8.02 12.55 4.26
CA HIS A 716 -9.37 12.85 3.76
C HIS A 716 -9.60 14.36 3.60
N VAL A 717 -8.96 14.94 2.59
CA VAL A 717 -9.04 16.39 2.30
C VAL A 717 -10.47 16.81 1.91
N THR A 718 -10.93 17.91 2.50
CA THR A 718 -12.23 18.54 2.18
C THR A 718 -12.06 19.86 1.42
N ASN A 719 -11.15 20.74 1.86
CA ASN A 719 -10.94 22.07 1.25
C ASN A 719 -9.47 22.24 0.83
N PHE A 720 -9.20 22.00 -0.46
CA PHE A 720 -7.83 21.79 -0.98
C PHE A 720 -6.94 23.04 -0.92
N PHE A 721 -7.53 24.24 -0.94
CA PHE A 721 -6.81 25.53 -0.91
C PHE A 721 -6.70 26.11 0.51
N ALA A 722 -7.34 25.48 1.51
CA ALA A 722 -7.37 25.96 2.88
C ALA A 722 -6.36 25.19 3.74
N PRO A 723 -5.50 25.89 4.51
CA PRO A 723 -4.72 25.25 5.56
C PRO A 723 -5.64 24.87 6.72
N SER A 724 -5.32 23.79 7.43
CA SER A 724 -6.18 23.29 8.50
C SER A 724 -6.34 24.30 9.64
N SER A 725 -7.57 24.75 9.83
CA SER A 725 -7.93 25.77 10.83
C SER A 725 -7.74 25.34 12.27
N ARG A 726 -7.58 24.03 12.52
CA ARG A 726 -7.32 23.48 13.85
C ARG A 726 -6.00 23.97 14.44
N CYS A 727 -5.00 24.21 13.61
CA CYS A 727 -3.66 24.61 14.04
C CYS A 727 -3.45 26.13 14.03
N GLY A 728 -4.36 26.91 13.44
CA GLY A 728 -4.24 28.35 13.37
C GLY A 728 -4.79 28.93 12.07
N THR A 729 -4.36 30.15 11.76
CA THR A 729 -4.76 30.86 10.55
C THR A 729 -3.77 30.64 9.39
N PRO A 730 -4.14 30.95 8.14
CA PRO A 730 -3.22 30.99 7.01
C PRO A 730 -1.93 31.76 7.27
N ASP A 731 -2.02 32.91 7.92
CA ASP A 731 -0.86 33.75 8.24
C ASP A 731 0.04 33.13 9.33
N ASP A 732 -0.51 32.33 10.26
CA ASP A 732 0.30 31.57 11.22
C ASP A 732 1.13 30.48 10.52
N LEU A 733 0.56 29.81 9.50
CA LEU A 733 1.29 28.84 8.68
C LEU A 733 2.41 29.51 7.88
N LYS A 734 2.14 30.68 7.27
CA LYS A 734 3.19 31.46 6.58
C LYS A 734 4.33 31.82 7.53
N SER A 735 4.00 32.26 8.75
CA SER A 735 5.01 32.56 9.76
C SER A 735 5.81 31.35 10.20
N LEU A 736 5.22 30.15 10.25
CA LEU A 736 5.94 28.90 10.50
C LEU A 736 6.96 28.63 9.39
N ILE A 737 6.53 28.70 8.13
CA ILE A 737 7.40 28.40 6.98
C ILE A 737 8.54 29.42 6.88
N ASP A 738 8.25 30.72 7.04
CA ASP A 738 9.29 31.76 7.02
C ASP A 738 10.33 31.56 8.14
N LYS A 739 9.91 31.08 9.32
CA LYS A 739 10.84 30.73 10.40
C LYS A 739 11.69 29.51 10.06
N ALA A 740 11.12 28.50 9.39
CA ALA A 740 11.89 27.35 8.93
C ALA A 740 12.96 27.79 7.92
N HIS A 741 12.62 28.71 7.01
CA HIS A 741 13.57 29.31 6.06
C HIS A 741 14.65 30.13 6.76
N GLU A 742 14.32 30.91 7.80
CA GLU A 742 15.32 31.59 8.66
C GLU A 742 16.33 30.59 9.25
N LEU A 743 15.87 29.39 9.63
CA LEU A 743 16.71 28.32 10.16
C LEU A 743 17.44 27.52 9.06
N GLY A 744 17.24 27.85 7.79
CA GLY A 744 17.79 27.12 6.65
C GLY A 744 17.22 25.71 6.52
N LEU A 745 15.95 25.52 6.86
CA LEU A 745 15.20 24.28 6.67
C LEU A 745 14.28 24.41 5.46
N LEU A 746 14.31 23.43 4.56
CA LEU A 746 13.28 23.29 3.54
C LEU A 746 11.98 22.83 4.21
N VAL A 747 10.84 23.27 3.70
CA VAL A 747 9.52 22.81 4.13
C VAL A 747 8.81 22.19 2.93
N LEU A 748 8.64 20.87 2.99
CA LEU A 748 7.87 20.09 2.04
C LEU A 748 6.46 19.88 2.59
N MET A 749 5.47 19.87 1.72
CA MET A 749 4.07 19.65 2.11
C MET A 749 3.55 18.32 1.59
N ASP A 750 2.77 17.59 2.39
CA ASP A 750 1.94 16.50 1.88
C ASP A 750 0.83 17.06 1.00
N ILE A 751 0.82 16.68 -0.28
CA ILE A 751 -0.22 17.06 -1.23
C ILE A 751 -1.03 15.82 -1.61
N VAL A 752 -2.30 15.82 -1.21
CA VAL A 752 -3.19 14.67 -1.37
C VAL A 752 -4.06 14.90 -2.60
N HIS A 753 -3.51 14.58 -3.77
CA HIS A 753 -4.22 14.66 -5.05
C HIS A 753 -4.70 13.31 -5.55
N SER A 754 -4.48 12.23 -4.80
CA SER A 754 -4.92 10.88 -5.16
C SER A 754 -6.42 10.68 -5.03
N HIS A 755 -7.05 11.35 -4.06
CA HIS A 755 -8.47 11.24 -3.76
C HIS A 755 -8.98 12.47 -3.01
N ALA A 756 -10.29 12.54 -2.75
CA ALA A 756 -10.92 13.53 -1.88
C ALA A 756 -11.88 12.85 -0.90
N SER A 757 -12.14 13.50 0.23
CA SER A 757 -13.16 13.05 1.19
C SER A 757 -14.53 12.86 0.51
N ASN A 758 -15.26 11.81 0.90
CA ASN A 758 -16.64 11.61 0.51
C ASN A 758 -17.63 12.56 1.22
N ASN A 759 -17.17 13.45 2.10
CA ASN A 759 -18.03 14.40 2.82
C ASN A 759 -18.70 15.39 1.84
N THR A 760 -20.04 15.37 1.81
CA THR A 760 -20.86 16.22 0.94
C THR A 760 -21.24 17.56 1.55
N LEU A 761 -21.11 17.73 2.87
CA LEU A 761 -21.46 18.95 3.60
C LEU A 761 -20.32 19.98 3.57
N ASP A 762 -19.10 19.49 3.75
CA ASP A 762 -17.92 20.32 3.99
C ASP A 762 -16.86 20.22 2.88
N GLY A 763 -17.02 19.26 1.96
CA GLY A 763 -16.03 18.90 0.97
C GLY A 763 -16.52 18.98 -0.46
N LEU A 764 -15.64 18.56 -1.37
CA LEU A 764 -15.83 18.64 -2.82
C LEU A 764 -16.83 17.61 -3.37
N ASN A 765 -17.26 16.62 -2.57
CA ASN A 765 -18.17 15.57 -3.01
C ASN A 765 -19.58 16.11 -3.32
N MET A 766 -20.17 15.65 -4.44
CA MET A 766 -21.49 16.06 -4.91
C MET A 766 -21.62 17.60 -5.02
N PHE A 767 -20.54 18.30 -5.37
CA PHE A 767 -20.47 19.76 -5.26
C PHE A 767 -21.61 20.46 -6.03
N ASP A 768 -21.79 20.12 -7.31
CA ASP A 768 -22.86 20.63 -8.18
C ASP A 768 -24.09 19.69 -8.21
N GLY A 769 -24.18 18.77 -7.24
CA GLY A 769 -25.21 17.75 -7.13
C GLY A 769 -25.06 16.54 -8.05
N THR A 770 -23.94 16.41 -8.76
CA THR A 770 -23.60 15.21 -9.53
C THR A 770 -22.43 14.45 -8.91
N ASP A 771 -22.33 13.16 -9.20
CA ASP A 771 -21.18 12.36 -8.78
C ASP A 771 -19.97 12.56 -9.69
N SER A 772 -20.11 13.16 -10.88
CA SER A 772 -19.10 13.17 -11.94
C SER A 772 -18.38 14.49 -12.20
N HIS A 773 -18.63 15.51 -11.37
CA HIS A 773 -18.07 16.86 -11.50
C HIS A 773 -16.52 16.89 -11.47
N TYR A 774 -15.93 16.90 -10.27
CA TYR A 774 -14.47 16.78 -10.10
C TYR A 774 -13.96 15.34 -10.23
N PHE A 775 -14.87 14.37 -10.24
CA PHE A 775 -14.57 12.95 -10.04
C PHE A 775 -15.09 12.12 -11.20
N HIS A 776 -14.62 10.89 -11.33
CA HIS A 776 -15.31 9.94 -12.20
C HIS A 776 -16.71 9.60 -11.63
N SER A 777 -17.63 9.15 -12.50
CA SER A 777 -18.93 8.62 -12.07
C SER A 777 -18.81 7.15 -11.65
N GLY A 778 -19.76 6.68 -10.82
CA GLY A 778 -19.90 5.28 -10.47
C GLY A 778 -18.67 4.70 -9.76
N SER A 779 -18.39 3.41 -9.98
CA SER A 779 -17.30 2.69 -9.29
C SER A 779 -15.91 3.24 -9.61
N ARG A 780 -15.67 3.73 -10.82
CA ARG A 780 -14.38 4.37 -11.19
C ARG A 780 -14.11 5.64 -10.37
N GLY A 781 -15.17 6.30 -9.90
CA GLY A 781 -15.10 7.52 -9.09
C GLY A 781 -15.01 7.31 -7.60
N TYR A 782 -14.87 6.06 -7.13
CA TYR A 782 -14.94 5.73 -5.72
C TYR A 782 -13.86 4.73 -5.33
N HIS A 783 -13.07 5.09 -4.33
CA HIS A 783 -12.05 4.24 -3.75
C HIS A 783 -12.64 3.51 -2.54
N TRP A 784 -13.18 2.31 -2.77
CA TRP A 784 -13.88 1.53 -1.76
C TRP A 784 -13.03 1.35 -0.48
N MET A 785 -11.76 0.96 -0.61
CA MET A 785 -10.87 0.75 0.54
C MET A 785 -10.59 2.03 1.35
N TRP A 786 -10.77 3.22 0.78
CA TRP A 786 -10.54 4.48 1.49
C TRP A 786 -11.83 5.26 1.71
N ASP A 787 -13.00 4.70 1.39
CA ASP A 787 -14.29 5.38 1.42
C ASP A 787 -14.22 6.84 0.87
N SER A 788 -13.65 6.99 -0.33
CA SER A 788 -13.25 8.30 -0.86
C SER A 788 -13.57 8.48 -2.35
N ARG A 789 -13.57 9.73 -2.84
CA ARG A 789 -13.82 10.06 -4.26
C ARG A 789 -12.53 10.14 -5.06
N LEU A 790 -12.57 9.68 -6.32
CA LEU A 790 -11.41 9.66 -7.22
C LEU A 790 -11.55 10.68 -8.35
N PHE A 791 -10.53 11.53 -8.51
CA PHE A 791 -10.51 12.61 -9.49
C PHE A 791 -10.61 12.09 -10.93
N ASN A 792 -11.28 12.86 -11.79
CA ASN A 792 -11.22 12.66 -13.22
C ASN A 792 -10.08 13.51 -13.81
N TYR A 793 -8.86 12.97 -13.78
CA TYR A 793 -7.65 13.68 -14.23
C TYR A 793 -7.67 14.08 -15.71
N GLY A 794 -8.52 13.45 -16.53
CA GLY A 794 -8.72 13.81 -17.93
C GLY A 794 -9.60 15.06 -18.14
N SER A 795 -10.25 15.57 -17.09
CA SER A 795 -11.11 16.76 -17.16
C SER A 795 -10.31 18.06 -17.09
N TRP A 796 -10.62 19.01 -17.99
CA TRP A 796 -9.90 20.28 -18.10
C TRP A 796 -9.93 21.12 -16.81
N GLU A 797 -11.09 21.25 -16.18
CA GLU A 797 -11.22 22.04 -14.96
C GLU A 797 -10.68 21.30 -13.73
N VAL A 798 -10.60 19.97 -13.76
CA VAL A 798 -9.87 19.19 -12.73
C VAL A 798 -8.37 19.41 -12.86
N LEU A 799 -7.82 19.39 -14.08
CA LEU A 799 -6.42 19.75 -14.33
C LEU A 799 -6.15 21.18 -13.84
N ARG A 800 -7.01 22.15 -14.18
CA ARG A 800 -6.89 23.54 -13.71
C ARG A 800 -6.87 23.59 -12.19
N TYR A 801 -7.81 22.92 -11.54
CA TYR A 801 -7.96 22.90 -10.08
C TYR A 801 -6.71 22.35 -9.39
N LEU A 802 -6.26 21.16 -9.77
CA LEU A 802 -5.13 20.48 -9.14
C LEU A 802 -3.77 21.13 -9.46
N LEU A 803 -3.54 21.56 -10.70
CA LEU A 803 -2.32 22.29 -11.07
C LEU A 803 -2.27 23.66 -10.37
N SER A 804 -3.41 24.33 -10.26
CA SER A 804 -3.50 25.58 -9.49
C SER A 804 -3.33 25.37 -8.01
N ASN A 805 -3.73 24.21 -7.48
CA ASN A 805 -3.52 23.88 -6.08
C ASN A 805 -2.04 23.69 -5.76
N ALA A 806 -1.31 22.93 -6.59
CA ALA A 806 0.13 22.79 -6.44
C ALA A 806 0.84 24.16 -6.50
N ARG A 807 0.47 25.01 -7.47
CA ARG A 807 1.04 26.37 -7.55
C ARG A 807 0.65 27.25 -6.36
N TRP A 808 -0.58 27.16 -5.87
CA TRP A 808 -1.07 27.93 -4.73
C TRP A 808 -0.17 27.74 -3.50
N TRP A 809 0.18 26.50 -3.17
CA TRP A 809 1.03 26.19 -2.03
C TRP A 809 2.48 26.67 -2.21
N LEU A 810 3.05 26.56 -3.42
CA LEU A 810 4.39 27.09 -3.72
C LEU A 810 4.43 28.63 -3.72
N GLU A 811 3.40 29.28 -4.27
CA GLU A 811 3.39 30.73 -4.47
C GLU A 811 2.96 31.49 -3.20
N GLU A 812 1.84 31.09 -2.58
CA GLU A 812 1.24 31.82 -1.44
C GLU A 812 1.95 31.51 -0.11
N TYR A 813 2.36 30.26 0.09
CA TYR A 813 2.93 29.79 1.35
C TYR A 813 4.44 29.52 1.27
N LYS A 814 5.05 29.59 0.08
CA LYS A 814 6.48 29.39 -0.13
C LYS A 814 6.97 28.01 0.34
N PHE A 815 6.15 26.97 0.21
CA PHE A 815 6.66 25.61 0.35
C PHE A 815 7.77 25.35 -0.67
N ASP A 816 8.73 24.50 -0.28
CA ASP A 816 9.92 24.17 -1.07
C ASP A 816 9.72 22.90 -1.91
N GLY A 817 8.49 22.39 -1.97
CA GLY A 817 8.16 21.17 -2.67
C GLY A 817 7.06 20.37 -2.00
N PHE A 818 6.87 19.14 -2.47
CA PHE A 818 5.78 18.27 -2.06
C PHE A 818 6.19 16.82 -1.90
N ARG A 819 5.49 16.13 -1.00
CA ARG A 819 5.28 14.69 -1.12
C ARG A 819 3.87 14.45 -1.67
N PHE A 820 3.77 13.78 -2.81
CA PHE A 820 2.50 13.36 -3.37
C PHE A 820 2.12 12.02 -2.74
N ASP A 821 0.98 11.99 -2.06
CA ASP A 821 0.51 10.82 -1.32
C ASP A 821 -0.42 9.93 -2.16
N GLY A 822 -0.30 8.62 -1.97
CA GLY A 822 -1.12 7.63 -2.65
C GLY A 822 -0.88 7.54 -4.17
N VAL A 823 0.35 7.78 -4.65
CA VAL A 823 0.65 7.81 -6.09
C VAL A 823 0.38 6.45 -6.74
N THR A 824 0.63 5.35 -6.05
CA THR A 824 0.24 4.02 -6.54
C THR A 824 -1.27 3.91 -6.82
N SER A 825 -2.11 4.52 -5.97
CA SER A 825 -3.57 4.52 -6.18
C SER A 825 -3.95 5.32 -7.44
N MET A 826 -3.20 6.37 -7.75
CA MET A 826 -3.40 7.18 -8.95
C MET A 826 -2.99 6.44 -10.22
N MET A 827 -1.79 5.82 -10.22
CA MET A 827 -1.18 5.29 -11.44
C MET A 827 -1.86 4.03 -11.99
N TYR A 828 -2.65 3.33 -11.17
CA TYR A 828 -3.30 2.08 -11.58
C TYR A 828 -4.78 2.10 -11.28
N THR A 829 -5.57 1.60 -12.23
CA THR A 829 -7.03 1.44 -12.12
C THR A 829 -7.48 0.45 -11.04
N HIS A 830 -6.59 -0.45 -10.61
CA HIS A 830 -6.80 -1.33 -9.44
C HIS A 830 -6.21 -0.74 -8.15
N HIS A 831 -5.61 0.45 -8.21
CA HIS A 831 -5.08 1.21 -7.08
C HIS A 831 -3.96 0.51 -6.27
N GLY A 832 -3.31 -0.50 -6.86
CA GLY A 832 -2.38 -1.39 -6.14
C GLY A 832 -3.05 -2.34 -5.14
N LEU A 833 -4.39 -2.38 -5.05
CA LEU A 833 -5.12 -3.24 -4.13
C LEU A 833 -5.14 -4.69 -4.61
N GLU A 834 -4.80 -5.61 -3.71
CA GLU A 834 -4.71 -7.05 -3.98
C GLU A 834 -3.81 -7.44 -5.17
N VAL A 835 -2.87 -6.57 -5.54
CA VAL A 835 -1.89 -6.81 -6.61
C VAL A 835 -0.50 -6.88 -6.00
N ALA A 836 0.27 -7.89 -6.42
CA ALA A 836 1.69 -7.97 -6.10
C ALA A 836 2.49 -7.44 -7.30
N PHE A 837 3.49 -6.59 -7.02
CA PHE A 837 4.44 -6.11 -8.02
C PHE A 837 5.72 -6.93 -7.90
N THR A 838 5.97 -7.79 -8.88
CA THR A 838 7.10 -8.74 -8.92
C THR A 838 8.35 -8.15 -9.55
N GLY A 839 8.24 -6.95 -10.13
CA GLY A 839 9.27 -6.37 -10.99
C GLY A 839 9.09 -6.70 -12.47
N ASN A 840 8.04 -7.44 -12.85
CA ASN A 840 7.71 -7.68 -14.25
C ASN A 840 7.10 -6.43 -14.89
N TYR A 841 7.70 -5.94 -15.97
CA TYR A 841 7.32 -4.64 -16.55
C TYR A 841 5.90 -4.62 -17.14
N ARG A 842 5.30 -5.78 -17.40
CA ARG A 842 3.88 -5.91 -17.80
C ARG A 842 2.89 -5.51 -16.70
N GLU A 843 3.32 -5.54 -15.44
CA GLU A 843 2.52 -5.10 -14.30
C GLU A 843 2.44 -3.56 -14.22
N TYR A 844 3.49 -2.87 -14.69
CA TYR A 844 3.58 -1.41 -14.67
C TYR A 844 3.04 -0.74 -15.95
N PHE A 845 3.14 -1.43 -17.09
CA PHE A 845 2.85 -0.87 -18.41
C PHE A 845 1.82 -1.70 -19.16
N GLY A 846 0.58 -1.21 -19.17
CA GLY A 846 -0.51 -1.84 -19.90
C GLY A 846 -1.85 -1.16 -19.62
N LEU A 847 -2.95 -1.86 -19.93
CA LEU A 847 -4.31 -1.32 -19.76
C LEU A 847 -4.69 -1.02 -18.29
N ALA A 848 -3.98 -1.61 -17.33
CA ALA A 848 -4.18 -1.36 -15.91
C ALA A 848 -3.68 0.03 -15.48
N THR A 849 -2.71 0.60 -16.21
CA THR A 849 -2.16 1.92 -15.93
C THR A 849 -3.17 3.00 -16.27
N ASP A 850 -3.48 3.89 -15.33
CA ASP A 850 -4.31 5.07 -15.60
C ASP A 850 -3.45 6.16 -16.26
N VAL A 851 -3.54 6.26 -17.59
CA VAL A 851 -2.75 7.22 -18.37
C VAL A 851 -3.14 8.67 -18.07
N ASP A 852 -4.40 8.96 -17.73
CA ASP A 852 -4.84 10.32 -17.40
C ASP A 852 -4.18 10.79 -16.11
N ALA A 853 -4.15 9.92 -15.08
CA ALA A 853 -3.49 10.19 -13.82
C ALA A 853 -1.97 10.36 -13.97
N VAL A 854 -1.30 9.45 -14.71
CA VAL A 854 0.15 9.59 -14.96
C VAL A 854 0.46 10.85 -15.77
N THR A 855 -0.40 11.22 -16.71
CA THR A 855 -0.21 12.46 -17.48
C THR A 855 -0.39 13.70 -16.61
N TYR A 856 -1.34 13.70 -15.68
CA TYR A 856 -1.45 14.75 -14.66
C TYR A 856 -0.16 14.86 -13.82
N LEU A 857 0.39 13.73 -13.38
CA LEU A 857 1.66 13.71 -12.62
C LEU A 857 2.85 14.26 -13.43
N MET A 858 2.90 13.97 -14.74
CA MET A 858 3.89 14.58 -15.64
C MET A 858 3.68 16.09 -15.79
N LEU A 859 2.44 16.55 -15.98
CA LEU A 859 2.12 17.97 -16.11
C LEU A 859 2.43 18.77 -14.84
N VAL A 860 2.15 18.21 -13.66
CA VAL A 860 2.41 18.89 -12.39
C VAL A 860 3.92 18.93 -12.09
N ASN A 861 4.68 17.89 -12.41
CA ASN A 861 6.14 17.94 -12.28
C ASN A 861 6.79 18.90 -13.31
N ASP A 862 6.31 18.94 -14.57
CA ASP A 862 6.74 19.93 -15.57
C ASP A 862 6.45 21.37 -15.10
N LEU A 863 5.27 21.60 -14.51
CA LEU A 863 4.89 22.87 -13.91
C LEU A 863 5.80 23.26 -12.75
N ILE A 864 5.99 22.36 -11.77
CA ILE A 864 6.75 22.62 -10.55
C ILE A 864 8.19 22.93 -10.90
N HIS A 865 8.87 22.03 -11.63
CA HIS A 865 10.29 22.17 -11.96
C HIS A 865 10.55 23.30 -12.97
N GLY A 866 9.61 23.55 -13.88
CA GLY A 866 9.70 24.65 -14.84
C GLY A 866 9.58 26.04 -14.20
N LEU A 867 8.84 26.19 -13.09
CA LEU A 867 8.66 27.47 -12.39
C LEU A 867 9.53 27.61 -11.14
N TYR A 868 9.86 26.49 -10.49
CA TYR A 868 10.61 26.41 -9.24
C TYR A 868 11.64 25.28 -9.34
N PRO A 869 12.77 25.47 -10.05
CA PRO A 869 13.76 24.40 -10.27
C PRO A 869 14.41 23.84 -9.00
N GLU A 870 14.40 24.62 -7.91
CA GLU A 870 14.91 24.19 -6.60
C GLU A 870 13.87 23.38 -5.81
N ALA A 871 12.62 23.33 -6.26
CA ALA A 871 11.58 22.58 -5.57
C ALA A 871 11.86 21.07 -5.63
N VAL A 872 11.41 20.37 -4.60
CA VAL A 872 11.55 18.91 -4.49
C VAL A 872 10.19 18.25 -4.62
N THR A 873 10.07 17.23 -5.48
CA THR A 873 8.88 16.37 -5.52
C THR A 873 9.22 14.94 -5.14
N ILE A 874 8.55 14.43 -4.10
CA ILE A 874 8.67 13.06 -3.60
C ILE A 874 7.36 12.33 -3.91
N GLY A 875 7.43 11.14 -4.51
CA GLY A 875 6.26 10.29 -4.71
C GLY A 875 6.18 9.15 -3.71
N GLU A 876 5.02 9.02 -3.05
CA GLU A 876 4.66 7.84 -2.27
C GLU A 876 4.12 6.77 -3.22
N ASP A 877 5.03 5.93 -3.74
CA ASP A 877 4.71 4.81 -4.61
C ASP A 877 5.28 3.50 -4.03
N VAL A 878 4.39 2.57 -3.69
CA VAL A 878 4.78 1.23 -3.24
C VAL A 878 5.07 0.28 -4.42
N SER A 879 4.58 0.59 -5.63
CA SER A 879 4.66 -0.34 -6.76
C SER A 879 6.07 -0.57 -7.28
N GLY A 880 6.95 0.44 -7.28
CA GLY A 880 8.28 0.31 -7.88
C GLY A 880 8.31 0.68 -9.35
N MET A 881 7.39 1.53 -9.81
CA MET A 881 7.23 1.84 -11.23
C MET A 881 8.56 2.36 -11.85
N PRO A 882 9.07 1.76 -12.94
CA PRO A 882 10.26 2.26 -13.61
C PRO A 882 10.07 3.67 -14.19
N THR A 883 11.16 4.46 -14.26
CA THR A 883 11.18 5.84 -14.81
C THR A 883 10.38 6.86 -14.01
N PHE A 884 10.01 6.51 -12.78
CA PHE A 884 9.21 7.36 -11.91
C PHE A 884 9.99 8.61 -11.50
N CYS A 885 11.29 8.44 -11.18
CA CYS A 885 12.17 9.54 -10.79
C CYS A 885 13.07 10.05 -11.93
N VAL A 886 12.66 9.84 -13.18
CA VAL A 886 13.35 10.35 -14.37
C VAL A 886 12.65 11.63 -14.85
N PRO A 887 13.36 12.67 -15.30
CA PRO A 887 12.75 13.91 -15.78
C PRO A 887 11.71 13.71 -16.88
N VAL A 888 10.69 14.58 -16.90
CA VAL A 888 9.60 14.53 -17.90
C VAL A 888 10.15 14.72 -19.32
N GLU A 889 11.14 15.59 -19.51
CA GLU A 889 11.78 15.81 -20.82
C GLU A 889 12.40 14.54 -21.43
N ASP A 890 12.84 13.63 -20.57
CA ASP A 890 13.49 12.36 -20.93
C ASP A 890 12.50 11.21 -21.11
N GLY A 891 11.24 11.40 -20.70
CA GLY A 891 10.14 10.43 -20.84
C GLY A 891 9.64 9.84 -19.52
N GLY A 892 10.20 10.26 -18.38
CA GLY A 892 9.78 9.81 -17.05
C GLY A 892 8.57 10.55 -16.51
N VAL A 893 8.19 10.23 -15.26
CA VAL A 893 7.06 10.88 -14.56
C VAL A 893 7.47 12.22 -13.94
N GLY A 894 8.76 12.42 -13.66
CA GLY A 894 9.34 13.70 -13.26
C GLY A 894 9.50 13.93 -11.76
N PHE A 895 9.32 12.92 -10.91
CA PHE A 895 9.62 13.04 -9.49
C PHE A 895 11.14 13.12 -9.23
N ASP A 896 11.56 13.79 -8.16
CA ASP A 896 12.96 13.80 -7.74
C ASP A 896 13.32 12.54 -6.95
N TYR A 897 12.39 12.11 -6.09
CA TYR A 897 12.57 10.97 -5.20
C TYR A 897 11.31 10.11 -5.14
N ARG A 898 11.49 8.84 -4.81
CA ARG A 898 10.42 7.97 -4.29
C ARG A 898 10.71 7.55 -2.86
N LEU A 899 9.67 7.23 -2.10
CA LEU A 899 9.84 6.58 -0.80
C LEU A 899 10.29 5.12 -0.97
N HIS A 900 11.31 4.69 -0.23
CA HIS A 900 11.76 3.29 -0.21
C HIS A 900 10.97 2.48 0.82
N MET A 901 9.69 2.25 0.53
CA MET A 901 8.71 1.75 1.51
C MET A 901 8.99 0.33 2.03
N ALA A 902 9.65 -0.52 1.24
CA ALA A 902 9.94 -1.90 1.63
C ALA A 902 10.90 -2.04 2.84
N ILE A 903 11.66 -0.99 3.18
CA ILE A 903 12.63 -1.03 4.29
C ILE A 903 11.91 -1.21 5.64
N ALA A 904 10.84 -0.44 5.88
CA ALA A 904 10.12 -0.49 7.14
C ALA A 904 9.47 -1.87 7.36
N ASP A 905 8.84 -2.43 6.31
CA ASP A 905 8.26 -3.78 6.35
C ASP A 905 9.32 -4.84 6.71
N LYS A 906 10.54 -4.72 6.16
CA LYS A 906 11.62 -5.66 6.46
C LYS A 906 12.06 -5.59 7.92
N TRP A 907 12.14 -4.40 8.50
CA TRP A 907 12.47 -4.29 9.93
C TRP A 907 11.39 -4.89 10.81
N ILE A 908 10.12 -4.67 10.51
CA ILE A 908 9.00 -5.30 11.23
C ILE A 908 9.07 -6.83 11.10
N GLU A 909 9.32 -7.34 9.90
CA GLU A 909 9.47 -8.78 9.65
C GLU A 909 10.60 -9.39 10.51
N LEU A 910 11.74 -8.71 10.61
CA LEU A 910 12.88 -9.17 11.40
C LEU A 910 12.64 -9.06 12.91
N LEU A 911 11.96 -8.01 13.37
CA LEU A 911 11.63 -7.80 14.78
C LEU A 911 10.60 -8.81 15.32
N GLN A 912 9.92 -9.54 14.44
CA GLN A 912 9.06 -10.68 14.79
C GLN A 912 9.84 -11.99 14.97
N LYS A 913 11.13 -12.03 14.59
CA LYS A 913 12.03 -13.19 14.66
C LYS A 913 13.06 -13.03 15.78
N MET A 914 13.79 -14.10 16.07
CA MET A 914 14.94 -14.05 16.97
C MET A 914 16.17 -13.45 16.27
N ASP A 915 17.03 -12.73 17.01
CA ASP A 915 18.23 -12.07 16.44
C ASP A 915 19.14 -13.07 15.69
N GLU A 916 19.19 -14.32 16.15
CA GLU A 916 19.96 -15.41 15.55
C GLU A 916 19.55 -15.75 14.12
N GLU A 917 18.27 -15.54 13.81
CA GLU A 917 17.63 -15.91 12.55
C GLU A 917 17.78 -14.81 11.50
N TRP A 918 18.26 -13.63 11.88
CA TRP A 918 18.44 -12.50 10.97
C TRP A 918 19.49 -12.83 9.93
N GLN A 919 19.10 -12.76 8.66
CA GLN A 919 20.00 -12.95 7.52
C GLN A 919 20.59 -11.60 7.10
N MET A 920 21.91 -11.46 7.21
CA MET A 920 22.62 -10.22 6.85
C MET A 920 22.46 -9.90 5.36
N GLY A 921 22.46 -10.94 4.52
CA GLY A 921 22.21 -10.86 3.10
C GLY A 921 20.84 -10.27 2.76
N ASP A 922 19.79 -10.63 3.52
CA ASP A 922 18.43 -10.14 3.30
C ASP A 922 18.27 -8.66 3.69
N ILE A 923 18.95 -8.24 4.78
CA ILE A 923 19.02 -6.83 5.19
C ILE A 923 19.68 -6.01 4.08
N VAL A 924 20.89 -6.43 3.66
CA VAL A 924 21.63 -5.75 2.59
C VAL A 924 20.83 -5.73 1.30
N PHE A 925 20.24 -6.85 0.90
CA PHE A 925 19.43 -6.94 -0.31
C PHE A 925 18.27 -5.94 -0.27
N THR A 926 17.51 -5.90 0.83
CA THR A 926 16.37 -4.96 0.94
C THR A 926 16.82 -3.51 0.85
N LEU A 927 17.88 -3.13 1.57
CA LEU A 927 18.37 -1.75 1.58
C LEU A 927 18.93 -1.29 0.22
N THR A 928 19.47 -2.23 -0.57
CA THR A 928 20.17 -1.92 -1.82
C THR A 928 19.40 -2.27 -3.08
N ASN A 929 18.31 -3.04 -3.00
CA ASN A 929 17.48 -3.44 -4.13
C ASN A 929 16.59 -2.27 -4.60
N ARG A 930 17.21 -1.29 -5.25
CA ARG A 930 16.58 -0.12 -5.85
C ARG A 930 17.11 0.13 -7.26
N ARG A 931 16.40 0.95 -8.02
CA ARG A 931 16.78 1.29 -9.40
C ARG A 931 17.94 2.27 -9.39
N TRP A 932 19.03 1.94 -10.07
CA TRP A 932 20.17 2.84 -10.18
C TRP A 932 19.80 4.09 -11.00
N GLY A 933 20.17 5.28 -10.51
CA GLY A 933 19.84 6.56 -11.15
C GLY A 933 18.45 7.11 -10.84
N GLU A 934 17.63 6.40 -10.05
CA GLU A 934 16.36 6.92 -9.52
C GLU A 934 16.49 7.06 -8.00
N ASN A 935 16.42 8.28 -7.48
CA ASN A 935 16.72 8.53 -6.07
C ASN A 935 15.60 8.03 -5.14
N CYS A 936 16.00 7.51 -3.99
CA CYS A 936 15.10 7.03 -2.96
C CYS A 936 15.29 7.78 -1.64
N VAL A 937 14.19 8.11 -0.95
CA VAL A 937 14.22 8.49 0.47
C VAL A 937 13.99 7.24 1.31
N ALA A 938 14.98 6.89 2.14
CA ALA A 938 14.93 5.76 3.04
C ALA A 938 14.51 6.15 4.46
N TYR A 939 13.79 5.26 5.13
CA TYR A 939 13.39 5.41 6.54
C TYR A 939 13.26 4.03 7.18
N ALA A 940 13.52 3.96 8.48
CA ALA A 940 13.47 2.69 9.22
C ALA A 940 12.03 2.33 9.64
N GLU A 941 11.24 3.34 9.95
CA GLU A 941 9.82 3.26 10.34
C GLU A 941 9.14 4.56 9.91
N SER A 942 7.88 4.50 9.49
CA SER A 942 7.08 5.65 9.08
C SER A 942 6.05 6.04 10.15
N HIS A 943 5.26 7.06 9.82
CA HIS A 943 4.08 7.44 10.59
C HIS A 943 3.03 6.31 10.69
N ASP A 944 2.95 5.37 9.73
CA ASP A 944 2.00 4.25 9.76
C ASP A 944 2.31 3.28 10.91
N GLN A 945 3.58 2.89 11.08
CA GLN A 945 3.99 2.03 12.19
C GLN A 945 3.84 2.70 13.56
N ALA A 946 3.79 4.04 13.59
CA ALA A 946 3.55 4.77 14.81
C ALA A 946 2.06 4.80 15.22
N LEU A 947 1.12 4.46 14.33
CA LEU A 947 -0.32 4.48 14.61
C LEU A 947 -0.82 3.28 15.43
N VAL A 948 -1.98 3.45 16.07
CA VAL A 948 -2.65 2.41 16.84
C VAL A 948 -2.94 1.18 15.97
N GLY A 949 -2.52 0.01 16.43
CA GLY A 949 -2.62 -1.25 15.69
C GLY A 949 -1.30 -1.78 15.15
N ASP A 950 -0.22 -0.99 15.30
CA ASP A 950 1.17 -1.41 15.13
C ASP A 950 2.03 -0.94 16.33
N LYS A 951 3.36 -1.13 16.26
CA LYS A 951 4.34 -0.72 17.27
C LYS A 951 5.52 0.01 16.60
N THR A 952 6.03 1.04 17.25
CA THR A 952 7.32 1.65 16.88
C THR A 952 8.46 0.64 17.03
N ILE A 953 9.59 0.83 16.34
CA ILE A 953 10.78 -0.03 16.47
C ILE A 953 11.23 -0.08 17.94
N ALA A 954 11.22 1.07 18.63
CA ALA A 954 11.56 1.14 20.04
C ALA A 954 10.63 0.24 20.88
N PHE A 955 9.31 0.27 20.62
CA PHE A 955 8.35 -0.52 21.36
C PHE A 955 8.35 -2.01 20.96
N TRP A 956 8.73 -2.36 19.72
CA TRP A 956 9.05 -3.74 19.33
C TRP A 956 10.25 -4.29 20.10
N LEU A 957 11.29 -3.46 20.30
CA LEU A 957 12.54 -3.88 20.91
C LEU A 957 12.49 -3.96 22.44
N MET A 958 11.77 -3.05 23.08
CA MET A 958 11.81 -2.83 24.54
C MET A 958 10.46 -3.00 25.24
N ASP A 959 9.35 -2.90 24.50
CA ASP A 959 7.97 -3.03 25.00
C ASP A 959 7.77 -2.26 26.33
N LYS A 960 7.06 -2.84 27.30
CA LYS A 960 6.75 -2.21 28.59
C LYS A 960 7.96 -1.91 29.48
N ASP A 961 9.13 -2.51 29.24
CA ASP A 961 10.32 -2.23 30.05
C ASP A 961 10.76 -0.76 29.88
N MET A 962 10.35 -0.11 28.78
CA MET A 962 10.57 1.31 28.55
C MET A 962 9.99 2.20 29.66
N TYR A 963 8.95 1.76 30.37
CA TYR A 963 8.33 2.55 31.43
C TYR A 963 9.13 2.51 32.74
N ASP A 964 9.81 1.40 33.01
CA ASP A 964 10.44 1.14 34.30
C ASP A 964 11.98 1.26 34.26
N PHE A 965 12.62 1.06 33.11
CA PHE A 965 14.09 0.88 33.02
C PHE A 965 14.82 1.93 32.17
N MET A 966 14.11 2.98 31.72
CA MET A 966 14.71 4.07 30.96
C MET A 966 15.41 5.13 31.82
N ALA A 967 15.33 5.07 33.15
CA ALA A 967 16.08 5.97 34.03
C ALA A 967 17.55 5.56 34.16
N LEU A 968 18.46 6.53 34.21
CA LEU A 968 19.90 6.29 34.39
C LEU A 968 20.30 5.96 35.84
N ASP A 969 19.44 6.28 36.81
CA ASP A 969 19.68 6.07 38.25
C ASP A 969 19.54 4.61 38.71
N ARG A 970 19.15 3.72 37.79
CA ARG A 970 18.99 2.28 38.01
C ARG A 970 19.75 1.48 36.96
N PRO A 971 20.17 0.25 37.29
CA PRO A 971 20.76 -0.65 36.31
C PRO A 971 19.83 -0.87 35.12
N SER A 972 20.41 -0.88 33.92
CA SER A 972 19.70 -1.29 32.70
C SER A 972 19.40 -2.80 32.74
N THR A 973 18.46 -3.24 31.91
CA THR A 973 18.21 -4.67 31.68
C THR A 973 18.82 -5.10 30.35
N PRO A 974 19.13 -6.39 30.15
CA PRO A 974 19.61 -6.88 28.85
C PRO A 974 18.65 -6.58 27.69
N LEU A 975 17.35 -6.43 27.95
CA LEU A 975 16.35 -6.07 26.95
C LEU A 975 16.47 -4.59 26.54
N ILE A 976 16.63 -3.68 27.51
CA ILE A 976 16.87 -2.25 27.24
C ILE A 976 18.21 -2.04 26.54
N ASP A 977 19.27 -2.71 26.98
CA ASP A 977 20.59 -2.62 26.33
C ASP A 977 20.53 -3.11 24.87
N ARG A 978 19.84 -4.24 24.63
CA ARG A 978 19.55 -4.73 23.28
C ARG A 978 18.78 -3.69 22.47
N GLY A 979 17.72 -3.14 23.03
CA GLY A 979 16.82 -2.24 22.31
C GLY A 979 17.46 -0.92 21.93
N ILE A 980 18.23 -0.30 22.83
CA ILE A 980 18.98 0.93 22.54
C ILE A 980 20.03 0.67 21.47
N ALA A 981 20.78 -0.44 21.56
CA ALA A 981 21.79 -0.78 20.57
C ALA A 981 21.18 -1.00 19.18
N LEU A 982 20.15 -1.85 19.07
CA LEU A 982 19.52 -2.17 17.79
C LEU A 982 18.76 -0.98 17.19
N HIS A 983 18.11 -0.14 17.99
CA HIS A 983 17.46 1.10 17.49
C HIS A 983 18.45 1.99 16.75
N LYS A 984 19.62 2.24 17.36
CA LYS A 984 20.71 3.01 16.74
C LYS A 984 21.24 2.35 15.47
N MET A 985 21.53 1.04 15.53
CA MET A 985 22.09 0.30 14.39
C MET A 985 21.13 0.26 13.20
N ILE A 986 19.85 -0.03 13.43
CA ILE A 986 18.80 -0.09 12.39
C ILE A 986 18.70 1.25 11.67
N ARG A 987 18.71 2.37 12.42
CA ARG A 987 18.60 3.70 11.82
C ARG A 987 19.85 4.07 11.03
N LEU A 988 21.05 3.80 11.57
CA LEU A 988 22.30 4.10 10.88
C LEU A 988 22.50 3.26 9.61
N ILE A 989 22.20 1.95 9.63
CA ILE A 989 22.33 1.11 8.43
C ILE A 989 21.29 1.50 7.36
N THR A 990 20.10 1.91 7.78
CA THR A 990 19.05 2.39 6.88
C THR A 990 19.49 3.69 6.17
N MET A 991 20.04 4.65 6.91
CA MET A 991 20.61 5.87 6.32
C MET A 991 21.84 5.56 5.45
N GLY A 992 22.70 4.68 5.95
CA GLY A 992 23.98 4.30 5.33
C GLY A 992 23.84 3.52 4.02
N LEU A 993 22.80 2.70 3.83
CA LEU A 993 22.63 1.89 2.61
C LEU A 993 21.33 2.12 1.84
N GLY A 994 20.27 2.62 2.49
CA GLY A 994 18.88 2.53 2.01
C GLY A 994 18.48 3.45 0.87
N GLY A 995 19.11 4.62 0.74
CA GLY A 995 18.72 5.62 -0.28
C GLY A 995 19.66 6.82 -0.35
N GLU A 996 19.30 7.79 -1.18
CA GLU A 996 19.96 9.09 -1.41
C GLU A 996 19.37 10.22 -0.54
N GLY A 997 18.30 9.93 0.20
CA GLY A 997 17.75 10.76 1.27
C GLY A 997 17.35 9.91 2.48
N TYR A 998 17.18 10.57 3.62
CA TYR A 998 16.74 9.95 4.87
C TYR A 998 15.51 10.67 5.43
N LEU A 999 14.56 9.91 5.97
CA LEU A 999 13.37 10.42 6.63
C LEU A 999 13.22 9.83 8.03
N ASN A 1000 12.76 10.67 8.97
CA ASN A 1000 12.40 10.29 10.32
C ASN A 1000 11.07 10.94 10.72
N PHE A 1001 10.14 10.13 11.24
CA PHE A 1001 8.89 10.62 11.78
C PHE A 1001 9.03 11.08 13.25
N MET A 1002 8.39 12.20 13.58
CA MET A 1002 8.60 12.90 14.85
C MET A 1002 8.42 12.03 16.12
N GLY A 1003 9.47 11.99 16.94
CA GLY A 1003 9.58 11.20 18.16
C GLY A 1003 10.36 9.90 17.99
N ASN A 1004 10.39 9.31 16.78
CA ASN A 1004 11.10 8.06 16.54
C ASN A 1004 12.61 8.23 16.66
N GLU A 1005 13.12 9.46 16.56
CA GLU A 1005 14.54 9.77 16.66
C GLU A 1005 15.14 9.46 18.03
N PHE A 1006 14.32 9.55 19.09
CA PHE A 1006 14.71 9.22 20.44
C PHE A 1006 14.00 7.97 20.96
N GLY A 1007 13.36 7.20 20.07
CA GLY A 1007 12.61 6.01 20.44
C GLY A 1007 11.41 6.32 21.33
N HIS A 1008 10.54 7.25 20.91
CA HIS A 1008 9.33 7.59 21.64
C HIS A 1008 8.52 6.33 22.01
N PRO A 1009 8.08 6.17 23.27
CA PRO A 1009 7.34 4.98 23.72
C PRO A 1009 5.90 5.00 23.20
N GLU A 1010 5.14 3.95 23.50
CA GLU A 1010 3.71 3.84 23.16
C GLU A 1010 3.44 3.85 21.64
N TRP A 1011 2.32 4.46 21.22
CA TRP A 1011 1.85 4.61 19.85
C TRP A 1011 1.04 5.91 19.74
N ILE A 1012 0.63 6.26 18.51
CA ILE A 1012 -0.25 7.38 18.18
C ILE A 1012 -1.68 6.87 18.05
N ASP A 1013 -2.61 7.51 18.73
CA ASP A 1013 -4.04 7.30 18.51
C ASP A 1013 -4.73 8.66 18.51
N PHE A 1014 -5.49 8.93 17.46
CA PHE A 1014 -6.24 10.18 17.30
C PHE A 1014 -7.55 10.13 18.07
N PRO A 1015 -8.08 11.27 18.54
CA PRO A 1015 -9.39 11.31 19.16
C PRO A 1015 -10.45 10.80 18.18
N ARG A 1016 -11.11 9.71 18.54
CA ARG A 1016 -12.13 9.07 17.69
C ARG A 1016 -13.28 8.52 18.51
N GLY A 1017 -14.48 8.72 17.96
CA GLY A 1017 -15.71 8.14 18.45
C GLY A 1017 -15.84 6.67 18.06
N VAL A 1018 -16.94 6.06 18.49
CA VAL A 1018 -17.33 4.71 18.05
C VAL A 1018 -17.61 4.75 16.54
N GLN A 1019 -16.95 3.88 15.78
CA GLN A 1019 -17.23 3.72 14.35
C GLN A 1019 -18.14 2.51 14.15
N HIS A 1020 -19.20 2.73 13.38
CA HIS A 1020 -20.10 1.67 12.93
C HIS A 1020 -19.69 1.30 11.51
N LEU A 1021 -19.08 0.13 11.36
CA LEU A 1021 -18.77 -0.37 10.04
C LEU A 1021 -20.08 -0.86 9.37
N PRO A 1022 -20.20 -0.70 8.05
CA PRO A 1022 -21.41 -1.03 7.28
C PRO A 1022 -21.87 -2.49 7.41
N HIS A 1023 -20.93 -3.40 7.70
CA HIS A 1023 -21.21 -4.80 8.02
C HIS A 1023 -21.62 -5.02 9.50
N GLY A 1024 -22.03 -3.98 10.21
CA GLY A 1024 -22.54 -4.01 11.59
C GLY A 1024 -21.48 -4.17 12.69
N LYS A 1025 -20.18 -4.27 12.36
CA LYS A 1025 -19.11 -4.33 13.37
C LYS A 1025 -18.91 -2.95 13.98
N ILE A 1026 -18.90 -2.91 15.31
CA ILE A 1026 -18.62 -1.70 16.06
C ILE A 1026 -17.13 -1.68 16.37
N VAL A 1027 -16.40 -0.70 15.85
CA VAL A 1027 -15.03 -0.42 16.27
C VAL A 1027 -15.11 0.57 17.43
N PRO A 1028 -14.71 0.18 18.65
CA PRO A 1028 -14.77 1.08 19.80
C PRO A 1028 -13.85 2.28 19.55
N GLY A 1029 -14.38 3.47 19.83
CA GLY A 1029 -13.58 4.69 19.90
C GLY A 1029 -12.68 4.71 21.13
N ASN A 1030 -11.90 5.76 21.27
CA ASN A 1030 -11.05 5.99 22.45
C ASN A 1030 -11.60 7.11 23.34
N ASN A 1031 -12.93 7.29 23.34
CA ASN A 1031 -13.63 8.36 24.03
C ASN A 1031 -13.15 9.78 23.64
N ASN A 1032 -12.77 9.97 22.36
CA ASN A 1032 -12.19 11.21 21.84
C ASN A 1032 -10.95 11.66 22.64
N SER A 1033 -10.12 10.71 23.08
CA SER A 1033 -8.93 10.99 23.87
C SER A 1033 -7.81 11.60 23.02
N PHE A 1034 -7.14 12.60 23.57
CA PHE A 1034 -5.92 13.19 23.02
C PHE A 1034 -4.65 12.65 23.68
N ASP A 1035 -4.74 11.70 24.63
CA ASP A 1035 -3.59 11.23 25.40
C ASP A 1035 -2.47 10.61 24.54
N LYS A 1036 -2.84 9.94 23.44
CA LYS A 1036 -1.87 9.38 22.48
C LYS A 1036 -1.67 10.27 21.24
N CYS A 1037 -2.41 11.37 21.13
CA CYS A 1037 -2.31 12.36 20.05
C CYS A 1037 -1.40 13.53 20.49
N ARG A 1038 -0.18 13.21 20.96
CA ARG A 1038 0.83 14.15 21.48
C ARG A 1038 2.25 13.58 21.30
N ARG A 1039 3.29 14.41 21.44
CA ARG A 1039 4.71 14.01 21.46
C ARG A 1039 5.39 14.41 22.78
N ARG A 1040 5.95 13.43 23.48
CA ARG A 1040 6.70 13.62 24.74
C ARG A 1040 8.16 13.96 24.49
N PHE A 1041 8.39 15.13 23.89
CA PHE A 1041 9.73 15.67 23.63
C PHE A 1041 10.54 15.84 24.93
N ASP A 1042 9.86 16.04 26.06
CA ASP A 1042 10.45 16.07 27.39
C ASP A 1042 11.23 14.80 27.75
N LEU A 1043 10.89 13.64 27.18
CA LEU A 1043 11.62 12.39 27.41
C LEU A 1043 13.01 12.41 26.74
N GLY A 1044 13.11 12.90 25.50
CA GLY A 1044 14.38 13.03 24.77
C GLY A 1044 15.29 14.13 25.34
N ASP A 1045 14.70 15.16 25.95
CA ASP A 1045 15.46 16.25 26.59
C ASP A 1045 15.93 15.92 28.01
N ALA A 1046 15.33 14.92 28.65
CA ALA A 1046 15.71 14.53 30.00
C ALA A 1046 17.05 13.77 30.01
N GLU A 1047 18.14 14.46 30.33
CA GLU A 1047 19.50 13.89 30.44
C GLU A 1047 19.60 12.72 31.45
N TYR A 1048 18.66 12.62 32.39
CA TYR A 1048 18.59 11.51 33.36
C TYR A 1048 17.84 10.26 32.82
N LEU A 1049 17.34 10.30 31.58
CA LEU A 1049 16.70 9.18 30.90
C LEU A 1049 17.51 8.73 29.67
N ARG A 1050 17.39 7.45 29.32
CA ARG A 1050 18.08 6.80 28.20
C ARG A 1050 17.60 7.25 26.82
N TYR A 1051 16.41 7.83 26.71
CA TYR A 1051 15.90 8.45 25.47
C TYR A 1051 16.86 9.53 24.96
N HIS A 1052 17.47 10.28 25.88
CA HIS A 1052 18.46 11.31 25.54
C HIS A 1052 19.64 10.74 24.75
N GLY A 1053 20.18 9.59 25.14
CA GLY A 1053 21.29 8.96 24.42
C GLY A 1053 20.92 8.53 22.99
N MET A 1054 19.70 8.06 22.77
CA MET A 1054 19.19 7.75 21.42
C MET A 1054 19.02 9.02 20.57
N GLN A 1055 18.54 10.12 21.18
CA GLN A 1055 18.44 11.44 20.54
C GLN A 1055 19.82 12.00 20.13
N GLU A 1056 20.81 11.88 21.01
CA GLU A 1056 22.17 12.35 20.74
C GLU A 1056 22.84 11.53 19.64
N PHE A 1057 22.55 10.22 19.55
CA PHE A 1057 23.01 9.39 18.45
C PHE A 1057 22.38 9.78 17.11
N ASP A 1058 21.07 10.07 17.09
CA ASP A 1058 20.42 10.62 15.90
C ASP A 1058 21.10 11.90 15.43
N ARG A 1059 21.32 12.85 16.34
CA ARG A 1059 22.01 14.09 16.02
C ARG A 1059 23.40 13.84 15.44
N ALA A 1060 24.17 12.92 16.02
CA ALA A 1060 25.49 12.56 15.52
C ALA A 1060 25.41 11.94 14.11
N MET A 1061 24.42 11.08 13.85
CA MET A 1061 24.16 10.48 12.55
C MET A 1061 23.81 11.53 11.48
N GLN A 1062 22.95 12.50 11.78
CA GLN A 1062 22.61 13.57 10.84
C GLN A 1062 23.82 14.45 10.51
N HIS A 1063 24.63 14.81 11.51
CA HIS A 1063 25.85 15.61 11.30
C HIS A 1063 26.97 14.85 10.60
N LEU A 1064 27.02 13.52 10.75
CA LEU A 1064 27.94 12.68 9.98
C LEU A 1064 27.65 12.83 8.48
N GLU A 1065 26.38 12.74 8.06
CA GLU A 1065 26.00 12.96 6.66
C GLU A 1065 26.25 14.40 6.22
N GLU A 1066 25.95 15.41 7.05
CA GLU A 1066 26.26 16.80 6.70
C GLU A 1066 27.77 17.01 6.45
N THR A 1067 28.62 16.31 7.20
CA THR A 1067 30.08 16.44 7.11
C THR A 1067 30.66 15.70 5.92
N TYR A 1068 30.18 14.48 5.63
CA TYR A 1068 30.78 13.57 4.65
C TYR A 1068 29.97 13.40 3.36
N GLY A 1069 28.69 13.74 3.34
CA GLY A 1069 27.81 13.66 2.16
C GLY A 1069 27.75 12.25 1.55
N PHE A 1070 27.70 11.21 2.39
CA PHE A 1070 27.83 9.83 1.93
C PHE A 1070 26.58 9.32 1.23
N MET A 1071 25.37 9.79 1.57
CA MET A 1071 24.13 9.28 0.95
C MET A 1071 24.09 9.50 -0.56
N THR A 1072 24.67 10.58 -1.07
CA THR A 1072 24.72 10.87 -2.51
C THR A 1072 26.07 10.54 -3.17
N SER A 1073 26.95 9.84 -2.46
CA SER A 1073 28.22 9.40 -3.03
C SER A 1073 28.00 8.35 -4.12
N GLU A 1074 28.67 8.51 -5.26
CA GLU A 1074 28.71 7.50 -6.33
C GLU A 1074 29.38 6.21 -5.86
N HIS A 1075 30.33 6.30 -4.92
CA HIS A 1075 30.96 5.13 -4.34
C HIS A 1075 30.07 4.53 -3.25
N GLN A 1076 29.51 3.36 -3.53
CA GLN A 1076 28.85 2.46 -2.58
C GLN A 1076 29.34 1.03 -2.84
N TYR A 1077 29.87 0.35 -1.82
CA TYR A 1077 30.41 -1.00 -1.99
C TYR A 1077 30.22 -1.83 -0.72
N ILE A 1078 29.52 -2.97 -0.82
CA ILE A 1078 29.32 -3.88 0.32
C ILE A 1078 30.40 -4.96 0.25
N SER A 1079 31.42 -4.84 1.08
CA SER A 1079 32.54 -5.79 1.10
C SER A 1079 32.20 -7.06 1.89
N HIS A 1080 31.41 -6.96 2.96
CA HIS A 1080 31.16 -8.09 3.85
C HIS A 1080 29.70 -8.16 4.31
N LYS A 1081 29.15 -9.39 4.35
CA LYS A 1081 27.80 -9.71 4.83
C LYS A 1081 27.79 -11.14 5.36
N ASP A 1082 28.40 -11.34 6.52
CA ASP A 1082 28.64 -12.67 7.07
C ASP A 1082 27.48 -13.15 7.94
N GLU A 1083 26.93 -14.30 7.59
CA GLU A 1083 25.78 -14.90 8.29
C GLU A 1083 26.17 -15.60 9.60
N GLY A 1084 27.42 -16.04 9.75
CA GLY A 1084 27.91 -16.68 10.96
C GLY A 1084 28.20 -15.65 12.04
N ASP A 1085 29.08 -14.71 11.70
CA ASP A 1085 29.52 -13.63 12.58
C ASP A 1085 28.49 -12.51 12.72
N LYS A 1086 27.47 -12.48 11.86
CA LYS A 1086 26.44 -11.42 11.81
C LYS A 1086 27.06 -10.04 11.60
N ILE A 1087 28.09 -9.96 10.75
CA ILE A 1087 28.83 -8.73 10.45
C ILE A 1087 28.44 -8.22 9.06
N ILE A 1088 28.10 -6.94 8.97
CA ILE A 1088 27.96 -6.22 7.71
C ILE A 1088 29.04 -5.14 7.64
N VAL A 1089 29.79 -5.12 6.53
CA VAL A 1089 30.78 -4.07 6.23
C VAL A 1089 30.50 -3.51 4.85
N PHE A 1090 30.45 -2.18 4.77
CA PHE A 1090 30.34 -1.49 3.49
C PHE A 1090 31.08 -0.15 3.50
N GLU A 1091 31.44 0.30 2.31
CA GLU A 1091 31.95 1.62 2.04
C GLU A 1091 30.86 2.48 1.41
N ARG A 1092 30.75 3.72 1.87
CA ARG A 1092 29.95 4.74 1.19
C ARG A 1092 30.66 6.09 1.25
N GLY A 1093 31.04 6.59 0.08
CA GLY A 1093 32.02 7.66 -0.02
C GLY A 1093 33.37 7.24 0.56
N ASP A 1094 33.98 8.08 1.38
CA ASP A 1094 35.27 7.81 2.03
C ASP A 1094 35.14 7.17 3.41
N LEU A 1095 33.94 6.71 3.75
CA LEU A 1095 33.61 6.09 5.02
C LEU A 1095 33.53 4.57 4.88
N VAL A 1096 34.07 3.86 5.86
CA VAL A 1096 33.89 2.42 6.08
C VAL A 1096 32.95 2.23 7.26
N PHE A 1097 31.82 1.57 7.04
CA PHE A 1097 30.82 1.25 8.05
C PHE A 1097 30.95 -0.21 8.45
N VAL A 1098 30.95 -0.47 9.76
CA VAL A 1098 31.08 -1.82 10.33
C VAL A 1098 29.95 -2.03 11.34
N PHE A 1099 29.10 -3.02 11.09
CA PHE A 1099 27.98 -3.40 11.94
C PHE A 1099 28.18 -4.81 12.45
N ASN A 1100 28.15 -5.00 13.77
CA ASN A 1100 28.10 -6.30 14.41
C ASN A 1100 26.71 -6.54 14.99
N PHE A 1101 25.86 -7.27 14.25
CA PHE A 1101 24.52 -7.68 14.68
C PHE A 1101 24.51 -8.93 15.57
N HIS A 1102 25.67 -9.52 15.87
CA HIS A 1102 25.71 -10.72 16.71
C HIS A 1102 25.18 -10.38 18.11
N TRP A 1103 24.27 -11.23 18.61
CA TRP A 1103 23.57 -11.02 19.88
C TRP A 1103 24.47 -11.18 21.12
N SER A 1104 25.73 -11.58 20.96
CA SER A 1104 26.62 -11.96 22.08
C SER A 1104 28.11 -11.91 21.74
N ASN A 1105 28.53 -12.36 20.55
CA ASN A 1105 29.95 -12.43 20.20
C ASN A 1105 30.55 -11.06 19.86
N SER A 1106 31.71 -10.81 20.45
CA SER A 1106 32.56 -9.67 20.14
C SER A 1106 33.85 -10.19 19.50
N TYR A 1107 34.32 -9.51 18.46
CA TYR A 1107 35.44 -9.97 17.64
C TYR A 1107 36.66 -9.08 17.85
N SER A 1108 37.78 -9.69 18.26
CA SER A 1108 39.09 -9.01 18.32
C SER A 1108 39.84 -9.25 17.02
N ASP A 1109 40.61 -8.26 16.58
CA ASP A 1109 41.40 -8.32 15.35
C ASP A 1109 40.56 -8.72 14.11
N TYR A 1110 39.31 -8.23 14.04
CA TYR A 1110 38.45 -8.49 12.90
C TYR A 1110 38.96 -7.71 11.70
N ARG A 1111 39.19 -8.40 10.58
CA ARG A 1111 39.74 -7.82 9.36
C ARG A 1111 38.63 -7.26 8.49
N VAL A 1112 38.75 -6.01 8.06
CA VAL A 1112 37.80 -5.37 7.14
C VAL A 1112 38.52 -4.83 5.91
N GLY A 1113 37.90 -5.00 4.73
CA GLY A 1113 38.42 -4.49 3.46
C GLY A 1113 38.14 -2.99 3.27
N CYS A 1114 39.01 -2.28 2.55
CA CYS A 1114 38.84 -0.87 2.20
C CYS A 1114 39.55 -0.48 0.90
N LEU A 1115 39.08 0.59 0.26
CA LEU A 1115 39.62 1.06 -1.02
C LEU A 1115 40.95 1.80 -0.90
N LYS A 1116 41.04 2.72 0.07
CA LYS A 1116 42.13 3.69 0.16
C LYS A 1116 43.18 3.18 1.16
N PRO A 1117 44.47 3.08 0.77
CA PRO A 1117 45.52 2.77 1.72
C PRO A 1117 45.82 3.99 2.59
N GLY A 1118 46.08 3.78 3.87
CA GLY A 1118 46.58 4.78 4.79
C GLY A 1118 46.05 4.58 6.19
N LYS A 1119 45.54 5.65 6.77
CA LYS A 1119 45.06 5.69 8.16
C LYS A 1119 43.57 5.98 8.18
N TYR A 1120 42.84 5.23 8.99
CA TYR A 1120 41.44 5.44 9.30
C TYR A 1120 41.27 5.84 10.77
N LYS A 1121 40.24 6.63 11.06
CA LYS A 1121 39.84 7.04 12.41
C LYS A 1121 38.33 6.88 12.59
N ILE A 1122 37.91 6.60 13.82
CA ILE A 1122 36.50 6.56 14.19
C ILE A 1122 35.92 7.97 14.07
N VAL A 1123 34.76 8.06 13.44
CA VAL A 1123 33.99 9.32 13.30
C VAL A 1123 32.57 9.20 13.84
N LEU A 1124 32.10 7.98 14.08
CA LEU A 1124 30.89 7.68 14.85
C LEU A 1124 31.03 6.30 15.47
N ASP A 1125 30.75 6.17 16.76
CA ASP A 1125 30.74 4.90 17.48
C ASP A 1125 29.46 4.78 18.30
N SER A 1126 28.59 3.85 17.93
CA SER A 1126 27.34 3.63 18.67
C SER A 1126 27.56 3.12 20.10
N ASP A 1127 28.74 2.59 20.44
CA ASP A 1127 29.05 2.07 21.77
C ASP A 1127 29.49 3.16 22.77
N GLU A 1128 29.56 4.42 22.35
CA GLU A 1128 29.86 5.52 23.26
C GLU A 1128 28.86 5.61 24.41
N LYS A 1129 29.36 5.94 25.61
CA LYS A 1129 28.54 6.12 26.80
C LYS A 1129 27.45 7.18 26.62
N LEU A 1130 27.75 8.25 25.87
CA LEU A 1130 26.78 9.31 25.55
C LEU A 1130 25.53 8.74 24.87
N PHE A 1131 25.71 7.77 23.98
CA PHE A 1131 24.63 7.14 23.23
C PHE A 1131 24.01 5.95 23.98
N GLY A 1132 24.37 5.74 25.25
CA GLY A 1132 23.91 4.60 26.04
C GLY A 1132 24.63 3.28 25.74
N GLY A 1133 25.82 3.32 25.14
CA GLY A 1133 26.69 2.17 24.96
C GLY A 1133 27.63 1.92 26.16
N PHE A 1134 28.59 1.00 25.99
CA PHE A 1134 29.46 0.50 27.06
C PHE A 1134 30.89 1.05 27.03
N ASP A 1135 31.22 1.95 26.10
CA ASP A 1135 32.52 2.64 26.00
C ASP A 1135 33.70 1.67 25.83
N ARG A 1136 33.53 0.64 24.99
CA ARG A 1136 34.52 -0.45 24.84
C ARG A 1136 35.57 -0.20 23.76
N ILE A 1137 35.44 0.85 22.96
CA ILE A 1137 36.30 1.16 21.81
C ILE A 1137 37.12 2.43 22.09
N ASP A 1138 38.44 2.35 21.95
CA ASP A 1138 39.32 3.50 22.18
C ASP A 1138 39.38 4.41 20.93
N HIS A 1139 38.79 5.60 21.01
CA HIS A 1139 38.78 6.57 19.91
C HIS A 1139 40.13 7.21 19.60
N SER A 1140 41.13 7.04 20.48
CA SER A 1140 42.50 7.46 20.19
C SER A 1140 43.25 6.47 19.30
N ALA A 1141 42.70 5.27 19.08
CA ALA A 1141 43.28 4.26 18.23
C ALA A 1141 43.39 4.73 16.78
N GLU A 1142 44.52 4.40 16.15
CA GLU A 1142 44.76 4.66 14.73
C GLU A 1142 44.73 3.33 13.97
N TYR A 1143 43.88 3.27 12.93
CA TYR A 1143 43.65 2.06 12.14
C TYR A 1143 44.45 2.15 10.84
N PHE A 1144 45.57 1.42 10.78
CA PHE A 1144 46.46 1.43 9.61
C PHE A 1144 46.10 0.29 8.66
N THR A 1145 46.03 0.60 7.37
CA THR A 1145 45.78 -0.40 6.35
C THR A 1145 47.03 -1.21 6.04
N ALA A 1146 46.86 -2.51 5.82
CA ALA A 1146 47.83 -3.38 5.17
C ALA A 1146 47.43 -3.65 3.72
N ASP A 1147 48.43 -3.74 2.84
CA ASP A 1147 48.24 -4.17 1.45
C ASP A 1147 47.85 -5.65 1.37
N GLY A 1148 46.96 -5.95 0.43
CA GLY A 1148 46.57 -7.32 0.13
C GLY A 1148 45.07 -7.47 0.00
N TRP A 1149 44.65 -8.18 -1.03
CA TRP A 1149 43.24 -8.38 -1.34
C TRP A 1149 42.52 -9.11 -0.21
N PHE A 1150 41.42 -8.52 0.24
CA PHE A 1150 40.50 -9.10 1.21
C PHE A 1150 39.09 -8.60 0.89
N ASP A 1151 38.11 -9.50 0.76
CA ASP A 1151 36.73 -9.17 0.40
C ASP A 1151 36.60 -8.27 -0.84
N GLU A 1152 37.40 -8.59 -1.87
CA GLU A 1152 37.47 -7.83 -3.13
C GLU A 1152 37.87 -6.35 -2.96
N ARG A 1153 38.56 -6.03 -1.87
CA ARG A 1153 39.20 -4.73 -1.62
C ARG A 1153 40.72 -4.85 -1.63
N PRO A 1154 41.46 -3.85 -2.17
CA PRO A 1154 42.91 -3.93 -2.32
C PRO A 1154 43.68 -3.79 -1.00
N HIS A 1155 43.06 -3.19 0.02
CA HIS A 1155 43.65 -2.98 1.34
C HIS A 1155 42.68 -3.43 2.43
N SER A 1156 43.20 -3.59 3.65
CA SER A 1156 42.39 -3.96 4.81
C SER A 1156 43.01 -3.47 6.10
N PHE A 1157 42.22 -3.30 7.15
CA PHE A 1157 42.72 -3.01 8.50
C PHE A 1157 42.02 -3.90 9.53
N LEU A 1158 42.62 -4.03 10.72
CA LEU A 1158 42.09 -4.82 11.83
C LEU A 1158 41.40 -3.90 12.83
N LEU A 1159 40.30 -4.37 13.43
CA LEU A 1159 39.55 -3.63 14.44
C LEU A 1159 39.00 -4.55 15.53
N TYR A 1160 38.53 -3.94 16.62
CA TYR A 1160 37.71 -4.60 17.62
C TYR A 1160 36.23 -4.29 17.34
N ALA A 1161 35.40 -5.32 17.19
CA ALA A 1161 33.97 -5.21 16.91
C ALA A 1161 33.14 -5.83 18.05
N PRO A 1162 32.73 -5.04 19.06
CA PRO A 1162 31.86 -5.53 20.13
C PRO A 1162 30.47 -5.96 19.61
N CYS A 1163 29.83 -6.90 20.30
CA CYS A 1163 28.46 -7.33 19.96
C CYS A 1163 27.47 -6.16 20.00
N ARG A 1164 26.51 -6.16 19.06
CA ARG A 1164 25.49 -5.11 18.88
C ARG A 1164 26.06 -3.70 18.84
N THR A 1165 27.01 -3.47 17.94
CA THR A 1165 27.60 -2.15 17.71
C THR A 1165 27.66 -1.82 16.22
N ALA A 1166 27.58 -0.53 15.92
CA ALA A 1166 27.95 0.06 14.64
C ALA A 1166 29.04 1.11 14.85
N VAL A 1167 30.08 1.06 14.02
CA VAL A 1167 31.20 2.01 14.04
C VAL A 1167 31.50 2.46 12.61
N VAL A 1168 31.72 3.76 12.44
CA VAL A 1168 32.04 4.38 11.16
C VAL A 1168 33.44 4.94 11.22
N TYR A 1169 34.24 4.61 10.20
CA TYR A 1169 35.63 5.00 10.07
C TYR A 1169 35.82 5.89 8.86
N ALA A 1170 36.48 7.03 9.02
CA ALA A 1170 36.85 7.92 7.92
C ALA A 1170 38.34 7.79 7.59
N PHE A 1171 38.65 7.88 6.30
CA PHE A 1171 40.02 8.01 5.84
C PHE A 1171 40.63 9.35 6.28
N VAL A 1172 41.84 9.33 6.85
CA VAL A 1172 42.59 10.52 7.21
C VAL A 1172 43.50 10.91 6.06
N GLU A 1173 43.16 11.98 5.35
CA GLU A 1173 44.08 12.58 4.38
C GLU A 1173 45.36 13.02 5.11
N GLY A 1174 46.53 12.59 4.60
CA GLY A 1174 47.82 13.06 5.10
C GLY A 1174 47.95 14.59 4.93
N PRO A 1175 48.91 15.26 5.60
CA PRO A 1175 49.14 16.68 5.38
C PRO A 1175 49.37 16.90 3.88
N LYS A 1176 48.52 17.70 3.25
CA LYS A 1176 48.74 18.17 1.87
C LYS A 1176 50.16 18.70 1.84
N LYS A 1177 51.06 18.04 1.10
CA LYS A 1177 52.39 18.58 0.84
C LYS A 1177 52.15 19.98 0.32
N ALA A 1178 52.58 20.99 1.08
CA ALA A 1178 52.67 22.33 0.59
C ALA A 1178 53.41 22.25 -0.75
N ASP A 1179 52.77 22.76 -1.79
CA ASP A 1179 53.33 22.88 -3.12
C ASP A 1179 54.53 23.82 -2.99
N ILE A 1180 55.71 23.28 -2.64
CA ILE A 1180 56.97 23.99 -2.73
C ILE A 1180 57.28 24.03 -4.23
N ARG A 1181 56.69 25.00 -4.91
CA ARG A 1181 57.19 25.47 -6.19
C ARG A 1181 58.53 26.16 -5.93
N LEU A 1182 59.61 25.47 -6.30
CA LEU A 1182 60.85 26.10 -6.75
C LEU A 1182 60.75 26.35 -8.25
#